data_AF-A0A348NHH7-F1
#
_entry.id   AF-A0A348NHH7-F1
#
_cell.length_a   1.000
_cell.length_b   1.000
_cell.length_c   1.000
_cell.angle_alpha   90.00
_cell.angle_beta   90.00
_cell.angle_gamma   90.00
#
_symmetry.space_group_name_H-M   'P 1'
#
loop_
_entity.id
_entity.type
_entity.pdbx_description
1 polymer ?
#
loop_
_entity_poly.entity_id
_entity_poly.type
_entity_poly.pdbx_seq_one_letter_code
_entity_poly.pdbx_strand_id
1 'polypeptide(L)'
;MHPKHLLTLSLLILFFLAGCTAVTTTTTASTTAATTGAATTNQTTTVPTTLPTETTTTETTTAAPVDGIAAVTGLEDAVVIRNHYFHVLKGVAATSDEGVDLTPYIKILGSVDFGTLGTYELQYELAYGEDVFSTTRTVVVTDGTYVAPTGSRPAASATTVVIGEGSYRSGTASSITHPVNPAYIEADLLSRAIPSNGWWTTLLVHNYGGTGNGIYTNPLKSGFANQGVEITNPGEGFVQYWNPEGLKTMAQFSLSLKDLYLRTDGLAAGYMTRVIDYGASSVKVAMRNVSSTEDEMVVTYAQGSPYIFAEVASRQGITLTAGSDGVDNYEYYDLSGNRITDSSYLGDAIIVKMVRRHVGYVCTPPANVGSPIYADRYFLVNAPTDTVFTIGSGNHPFGLLNRLSMTLGEGNYLSIAAIPSLAEAGFYHDHGYAFIAGSTIDYDVDHANSIVSTDYLMNVQNVSGIVAEPALALLPHQYRNSEVPLTTHTFRTVRGTLKVMAGSAFSTVLPFHGMLPGFTLPEDATFSAATVASYLADLDSRTEIADTENFLNAEGPYWNSKALYPLAQGTIIADQIGDATLRDGFIAKLEYLLEDWFTYDGDTDPKYLYYNRAWGSVYYSDNTFNTAGELSDHSFTHGYLVYAAAVVAMYDPAFIAAYGGMVDILLNDYMTPEKGDAYYAYLRSFDAWAGHSWAHGFGSFAEGNNLESTSEALNSWVAGYLWGLATGDEARVDAAIYGFVTETSAIKEYWFDYEEENWADGYANYAAVAGMVWGGKYDYATWFGANPTFIYGIQWLPAGEFLTNYALDETETERLTTIFETYLAAKNGVIDTWYSNMWSVLAIYNPEAALAAFDANKILTDDYPSELAGAYWMIHALATLDRRTVEITMEIHPRVASSLYVQSDGSVVAMVWNPGGASETVRFFDGETLVSTATVDAHSFTKVTVLPGV
;
A
#
# COMPACT_ATOMS: atom_id res chain seq x y z
N MET A 1 -24.84 -38.49 9.87
CA MET A 1 -24.18 -38.96 8.64
C MET A 1 -23.68 -37.73 7.91
N HIS A 2 -22.39 -37.42 8.05
CA HIS A 2 -21.69 -36.33 7.36
C HIS A 2 -21.43 -36.68 5.89
N PRO A 3 -21.24 -35.65 5.05
CA PRO A 3 -19.87 -35.37 4.59
C PRO A 3 -19.53 -33.87 4.61
N LYS A 4 -18.41 -33.52 5.26
CA LYS A 4 -17.67 -32.26 5.07
C LYS A 4 -16.74 -32.43 3.86
N HIS A 5 -16.72 -31.46 2.96
CA HIS A 5 -15.85 -31.45 1.78
C HIS A 5 -14.49 -30.84 2.10
N LEU A 6 -13.43 -31.58 1.77
CA LEU A 6 -12.13 -31.03 1.40
C LEU A 6 -12.29 -30.22 0.10
N LEU A 7 -11.76 -29.00 0.06
CA LEU A 7 -11.34 -28.36 -1.17
C LEU A 7 -9.92 -27.80 -0.96
N THR A 8 -8.93 -28.64 -1.23
CA THR A 8 -7.61 -28.20 -1.69
C THR A 8 -7.79 -27.57 -3.06
N LEU A 9 -7.62 -26.25 -3.18
CA LEU A 9 -7.64 -25.54 -4.45
C LEU A 9 -6.20 -25.30 -4.92
N SER A 10 -5.77 -26.06 -5.92
CA SER A 10 -4.66 -25.69 -6.80
C SER A 10 -5.26 -25.48 -8.17
N LEU A 11 -5.31 -24.26 -8.69
CA LEU A 11 -5.66 -24.06 -10.09
C LEU A 11 -4.96 -22.84 -10.73
N LEU A 12 -4.01 -23.18 -11.57
CA LEU A 12 -3.34 -22.34 -12.56
C LEU A 12 -4.16 -22.42 -13.86
N ILE A 13 -4.74 -21.33 -14.38
CA ILE A 13 -5.38 -21.35 -15.72
C ILE A 13 -5.12 -20.06 -16.53
N LEU A 14 -4.32 -20.24 -17.60
CA LEU A 14 -4.25 -19.44 -18.82
C LEU A 14 -5.46 -19.73 -19.73
N PHE A 15 -6.06 -18.74 -20.39
CA PHE A 15 -6.78 -18.97 -21.65
C PHE A 15 -6.66 -17.81 -22.66
N PHE A 16 -6.44 -18.19 -23.93
CA PHE A 16 -6.27 -17.35 -25.13
C PHE A 16 -7.44 -17.52 -26.12
N LEU A 17 -7.52 -16.56 -27.05
CA LEU A 17 -8.50 -16.25 -28.10
C LEU A 17 -9.08 -17.37 -28.99
N ALA A 18 -10.29 -17.12 -29.53
CA ALA A 18 -10.68 -17.43 -30.91
C ALA A 18 -11.76 -16.45 -31.44
N GLY A 19 -11.58 -15.94 -32.66
CA GLY A 19 -12.43 -14.92 -33.29
C GLY A 19 -13.27 -15.37 -34.51
N CYS A 20 -13.77 -14.35 -35.23
CA CYS A 20 -14.50 -14.35 -36.52
C CYS A 20 -16.02 -14.71 -36.41
N THR A 21 -16.98 -14.05 -37.06
CA THR A 21 -17.04 -13.31 -38.34
C THR A 21 -18.16 -12.24 -38.35
N ALA A 22 -17.95 -11.18 -39.14
CA ALA A 22 -18.84 -10.05 -39.36
C ALA A 22 -20.14 -10.34 -40.14
N VAL A 23 -21.19 -9.56 -39.86
CA VAL A 23 -22.30 -9.28 -40.79
C VAL A 23 -22.56 -7.78 -40.82
N THR A 24 -22.37 -7.19 -41.99
CA THR A 24 -22.68 -5.81 -42.36
C THR A 24 -24.18 -5.60 -42.59
N THR A 25 -24.77 -4.57 -41.98
CA THR A 25 -25.96 -3.89 -42.52
C THR A 25 -25.85 -2.37 -42.36
N THR A 26 -25.75 -1.70 -43.50
CA THR A 26 -25.94 -0.26 -43.73
C THR A 26 -27.40 0.16 -43.51
N THR A 27 -27.61 1.29 -42.82
CA THR A 27 -28.74 2.20 -43.11
C THR A 27 -28.37 3.65 -42.82
N THR A 28 -28.65 4.49 -43.81
CA THR A 28 -28.43 5.93 -43.92
C THR A 28 -29.58 6.78 -43.37
N ALA A 29 -29.22 7.95 -42.81
CA ALA A 29 -29.97 9.22 -42.72
C ALA A 29 -31.30 9.20 -41.91
N SER A 30 -31.77 10.27 -41.25
CA SER A 30 -31.63 11.70 -41.51
C SER A 30 -31.88 12.55 -40.25
N THR A 31 -31.30 13.75 -40.28
CA THR A 31 -31.60 14.96 -39.52
C THR A 31 -33.09 15.30 -39.34
N THR A 32 -33.48 15.90 -38.20
CA THR A 32 -33.88 17.33 -38.13
C THR A 32 -34.04 17.80 -36.68
N ALA A 33 -33.60 19.03 -36.47
CA ALA A 33 -33.59 19.80 -35.23
C ALA A 33 -34.97 20.31 -34.82
N ALA A 34 -35.11 20.63 -33.53
CA ALA A 34 -36.00 21.69 -33.04
C ALA A 34 -35.35 22.40 -31.85
N THR A 35 -35.00 23.65 -32.08
CA THR A 35 -34.60 24.69 -31.14
C THR A 35 -35.78 25.23 -30.34
N THR A 36 -35.57 25.53 -29.06
CA THR A 36 -36.13 26.70 -28.38
C THR A 36 -35.18 27.12 -27.26
N GLY A 37 -34.67 28.35 -27.32
CA GLY A 37 -33.87 28.95 -26.26
C GLY A 37 -34.70 29.87 -25.36
N ALA A 38 -34.07 30.34 -24.28
CA ALA A 38 -34.22 31.71 -23.77
C ALA A 38 -33.08 32.02 -22.79
N ALA A 39 -32.70 33.28 -22.77
CA ALA A 39 -31.46 33.85 -22.24
C ALA A 39 -31.52 34.31 -20.77
N THR A 40 -30.39 34.89 -20.35
CA THR A 40 -30.10 35.85 -19.26
C THR A 40 -29.54 35.20 -17.97
N THR A 41 -28.46 35.66 -17.32
CA THR A 41 -27.70 36.94 -17.39
C THR A 41 -26.35 36.77 -16.67
N ASN A 42 -25.30 37.42 -17.19
CA ASN A 42 -24.00 37.58 -16.52
C ASN A 42 -24.05 38.64 -15.42
N GLN A 43 -23.47 38.35 -14.25
CA GLN A 43 -22.96 39.36 -13.33
C GLN A 43 -21.56 38.99 -12.85
N THR A 44 -20.59 39.73 -13.36
CA THR A 44 -19.24 39.91 -12.82
C THR A 44 -19.27 40.68 -11.51
N THR A 45 -18.65 40.15 -10.46
CA THR A 45 -18.24 40.91 -9.27
C THR A 45 -16.76 40.70 -9.03
N THR A 46 -16.00 41.78 -9.20
CA THR A 46 -14.61 41.94 -8.78
C THR A 46 -14.59 42.28 -7.28
N VAL A 47 -13.80 41.55 -6.49
CA VAL A 47 -13.52 41.89 -5.08
C VAL A 47 -12.03 42.25 -4.94
N PRO A 48 -11.70 43.41 -4.33
CA PRO A 48 -10.35 43.96 -4.32
C PRO A 48 -9.46 43.39 -3.21
N THR A 49 -8.18 43.29 -3.57
CA THR A 49 -7.00 43.11 -2.71
C THR A 49 -6.81 44.24 -1.68
N THR A 50 -6.19 43.86 -0.55
CA THR A 50 -5.59 44.65 0.55
C THR A 50 -6.46 44.93 1.79
N LEU A 51 -5.99 44.40 2.93
CA LEU A 51 -6.26 44.90 4.28
C LEU A 51 -4.92 45.04 5.03
N PRO A 52 -4.74 46.09 5.85
CA PRO A 52 -3.50 46.38 6.55
C PRO A 52 -3.44 45.69 7.92
N THR A 53 -2.28 45.14 8.25
CA THR A 53 -1.95 44.59 9.57
C THR A 53 -1.39 45.73 10.44
N GLU A 54 -2.08 46.08 11.52
CA GLU A 54 -1.49 46.86 12.61
C GLU A 54 -1.99 46.28 13.94
N THR A 55 -1.33 45.22 14.40
CA THR A 55 -1.49 44.68 15.75
C THR A 55 -0.23 45.04 16.53
N THR A 56 -0.39 45.87 17.56
CA THR A 56 0.70 46.29 18.44
C THR A 56 0.87 45.21 19.52
N THR A 57 1.77 44.26 19.31
CA THR A 57 2.20 43.30 20.33
C THR A 57 3.64 43.59 20.72
N THR A 58 3.86 43.68 22.03
CA THR A 58 5.15 43.98 22.64
C THR A 58 6.03 42.74 22.52
N GLU A 59 6.92 42.71 21.52
CA GLU A 59 7.87 41.62 21.32
C GLU A 59 8.86 41.51 22.49
N THR A 60 8.84 40.36 23.15
CA THR A 60 10.04 39.81 23.78
C THR A 60 10.33 38.50 23.03
N THR A 61 10.81 38.61 21.80
CA THR A 61 11.21 37.47 20.96
C THR A 61 12.71 37.23 21.18
N THR A 62 13.04 36.29 22.06
CA THR A 62 14.19 35.43 21.78
C THR A 62 13.74 34.52 20.65
N ALA A 63 14.12 34.86 19.41
CA ALA A 63 13.92 33.96 18.28
C ALA A 63 14.53 32.59 18.64
N ALA A 64 13.75 31.52 18.43
CA ALA A 64 14.29 30.17 18.49
C ALA A 64 15.48 30.09 17.51
N PRO A 65 16.54 29.30 17.82
CA PRO A 65 17.60 29.05 16.85
C PRO A 65 16.97 28.59 15.53
N VAL A 66 17.39 29.18 14.41
CA VAL A 66 17.04 28.66 13.08
C VAL A 66 17.93 27.43 12.87
N ASP A 67 17.33 26.25 12.70
CA ASP A 67 18.07 25.03 12.38
C ASP A 67 18.75 25.19 11.00
N GLY A 68 20.00 24.73 10.91
CA GLY A 68 20.91 24.93 9.79
C GLY A 68 21.54 23.62 9.32
N ILE A 69 22.46 23.69 8.35
CA ILE A 69 23.17 22.51 7.83
C ILE A 69 24.42 22.24 8.67
N ALA A 70 24.44 21.15 9.45
CA ALA A 70 25.58 20.78 10.26
C ALA A 70 26.71 20.10 9.47
N ALA A 71 26.34 19.12 8.64
CA ALA A 71 27.30 18.30 7.91
C ALA A 71 26.73 17.75 6.60
N VAL A 72 27.60 17.67 5.59
CA VAL A 72 27.38 16.90 4.36
C VAL A 72 28.61 16.04 4.12
N THR A 73 28.42 14.73 3.94
CA THR A 73 29.50 13.73 3.87
C THR A 73 29.33 12.78 2.68
N GLY A 74 30.38 12.02 2.33
CA GLY A 74 30.35 11.05 1.22
C GLY A 74 30.52 11.64 -0.18
N LEU A 75 31.02 12.88 -0.26
CA LEU A 75 31.18 13.65 -1.50
C LEU A 75 32.63 13.76 -1.98
N GLU A 76 33.53 12.91 -1.47
CA GLU A 76 34.87 12.78 -2.00
C GLU A 76 34.89 12.27 -3.46
N ASP A 77 35.92 12.70 -4.21
CA ASP A 77 36.16 12.26 -5.57
C ASP A 77 36.19 10.74 -5.67
N ALA A 78 35.57 10.21 -6.73
CA ALA A 78 35.38 8.78 -6.91
C ALA A 78 36.06 8.27 -8.18
N VAL A 79 36.47 7.01 -8.16
CA VAL A 79 36.92 6.27 -9.35
C VAL A 79 35.95 5.13 -9.58
N VAL A 80 35.45 5.04 -10.82
CA VAL A 80 34.50 4.01 -11.25
C VAL A 80 35.16 3.18 -12.33
N ILE A 81 34.92 1.87 -12.30
CA ILE A 81 35.37 0.97 -13.37
C ILE A 81 34.34 1.02 -14.49
N ARG A 82 34.81 1.19 -15.73
CA ARG A 82 33.97 1.22 -16.92
C ARG A 82 32.97 0.06 -16.94
N ASN A 83 31.77 0.32 -17.47
CA ASN A 83 30.62 -0.59 -17.54
C ASN A 83 30.08 -1.02 -16.16
N HIS A 84 30.35 -0.27 -15.09
CA HIS A 84 29.72 -0.47 -13.78
C HIS A 84 29.08 0.83 -13.32
N TYR A 85 27.81 0.75 -12.96
CA TYR A 85 26.98 1.91 -12.63
C TYR A 85 27.55 2.73 -11.47
N PHE A 86 27.50 4.06 -11.59
CA PHE A 86 27.82 4.96 -10.50
C PHE A 86 26.56 5.45 -9.80
N HIS A 87 26.38 5.03 -8.55
CA HIS A 87 25.23 5.46 -7.75
C HIS A 87 25.47 6.82 -7.09
N VAL A 88 24.81 7.86 -7.60
CA VAL A 88 25.07 9.26 -7.23
C VAL A 88 24.82 9.59 -5.76
N LEU A 89 23.94 8.88 -5.06
CA LEU A 89 23.68 9.10 -3.62
C LEU A 89 24.40 8.09 -2.71
N LYS A 90 25.21 7.17 -3.27
CA LYS A 90 25.78 6.08 -2.46
C LYS A 90 26.81 6.62 -1.47
N GLY A 91 26.54 6.38 -0.19
CA GLY A 91 27.38 6.86 0.92
C GLY A 91 27.25 8.36 1.20
N VAL A 92 26.37 9.07 0.47
CA VAL A 92 26.10 10.49 0.70
C VAL A 92 25.13 10.61 1.86
N ALA A 93 25.42 11.51 2.80
CA ALA A 93 24.53 11.83 3.90
C ALA A 93 24.64 13.32 4.26
N ALA A 94 23.53 13.92 4.67
CA ALA A 94 23.48 15.27 5.21
C ALA A 94 22.65 15.31 6.50
N THR A 95 23.05 16.14 7.45
CA THR A 95 22.36 16.29 8.74
C THR A 95 22.24 17.76 9.14
N SER A 96 21.15 18.13 9.81
CA SER A 96 20.95 19.47 10.37
C SER A 96 21.68 19.65 11.70
N ASP A 97 21.70 20.89 12.22
CA ASP A 97 22.27 21.21 13.54
C ASP A 97 21.50 20.54 14.69
N GLU A 98 20.20 20.28 14.48
CA GLU A 98 19.35 19.51 15.40
C GLU A 98 19.35 18.00 15.11
N GLY A 99 20.14 17.53 14.14
CA GLY A 99 20.30 16.12 13.82
C GLY A 99 19.23 15.52 12.92
N VAL A 100 18.44 16.34 12.24
CA VAL A 100 17.47 15.89 11.22
C VAL A 100 18.23 15.38 9.99
N ASP A 101 17.78 14.27 9.38
CA ASP A 101 18.34 13.79 8.13
C ASP A 101 17.94 14.70 6.96
N LEU A 102 18.93 15.40 6.40
CA LEU A 102 18.75 16.32 5.28
C LEU A 102 19.08 15.68 3.93
N THR A 103 19.52 14.41 3.93
CA THR A 103 19.87 13.67 2.71
C THR A 103 18.76 13.69 1.66
N PRO A 104 17.45 13.55 2.01
CA PRO A 104 16.36 13.58 1.03
C PRO A 104 16.23 14.89 0.24
N TYR A 105 16.78 16.00 0.75
CA TYR A 105 16.70 17.32 0.11
C TYR A 105 17.87 17.61 -0.86
N ILE A 106 18.85 16.70 -0.95
CA ILE A 106 19.99 16.85 -1.85
C ILE A 106 19.51 16.77 -3.31
N LYS A 107 19.86 17.80 -4.08
CA LYS A 107 19.71 17.86 -5.54
C LYS A 107 21.07 17.67 -6.21
N ILE A 108 21.08 17.03 -7.36
CA ILE A 108 22.29 16.69 -8.10
C ILE A 108 22.17 17.25 -9.52
N LEU A 109 23.23 17.87 -10.02
CA LEU A 109 23.37 18.27 -11.42
C LEU A 109 24.51 17.50 -12.07
N GLY A 110 24.28 17.06 -13.30
CA GLY A 110 25.23 16.29 -14.10
C GLY A 110 24.93 14.79 -14.11
N SER A 111 25.71 14.07 -14.91
CA SER A 111 25.61 12.62 -15.10
C SER A 111 26.99 12.01 -15.31
N VAL A 112 27.10 10.70 -15.04
CA VAL A 112 28.33 9.93 -15.25
C VAL A 112 28.06 8.90 -16.33
N ASP A 113 28.67 9.07 -17.50
CA ASP A 113 28.66 8.04 -18.54
C ASP A 113 29.62 6.91 -18.15
N PHE A 114 29.08 5.94 -17.40
CA PHE A 114 29.84 4.82 -16.86
C PHE A 114 30.43 3.89 -17.94
N GLY A 115 29.99 4.02 -19.20
CA GLY A 115 30.51 3.23 -20.32
C GLY A 115 31.66 3.90 -21.09
N THR A 116 31.85 5.21 -20.92
CA THR A 116 32.90 5.98 -21.58
C THR A 116 34.00 6.35 -20.58
N LEU A 117 35.27 6.13 -20.96
CA LEU A 117 36.41 6.58 -20.14
C LEU A 117 36.46 8.10 -20.11
N GLY A 118 36.62 8.69 -18.94
CA GLY A 118 36.61 10.14 -18.80
C GLY A 118 36.55 10.63 -17.37
N THR A 119 36.44 11.94 -17.25
CA THR A 119 36.25 12.65 -15.98
C THR A 119 34.92 13.38 -16.07
N TYR A 120 34.06 13.15 -15.09
CA TYR A 120 32.71 13.67 -14.98
C TYR A 120 32.62 14.50 -13.71
N GLU A 121 31.87 15.58 -13.75
CA GLU A 121 31.63 16.45 -12.59
C GLU A 121 30.15 16.38 -12.22
N LEU A 122 29.89 16.14 -10.94
CA LEU A 122 28.55 16.18 -10.36
C LEU A 122 28.51 17.32 -9.36
N GLN A 123 27.52 18.21 -9.49
CA GLN A 123 27.27 19.26 -8.50
C GLN A 123 26.19 18.79 -7.54
N TYR A 124 26.48 18.83 -6.25
CA TYR A 124 25.53 18.52 -5.18
C TYR A 124 25.09 19.82 -4.53
N GLU A 125 23.79 20.00 -4.40
CA GLU A 125 23.17 21.20 -3.82
C GLU A 125 22.19 20.78 -2.73
N LEU A 126 22.22 21.50 -1.61
CA LEU A 126 21.29 21.35 -0.49
C LEU A 126 20.96 22.74 0.03
N ALA A 127 19.67 23.02 0.20
CA ALA A 127 19.19 24.22 0.85
C ALA A 127 18.28 23.81 2.01
N TYR A 128 18.54 24.32 3.21
CA TYR A 128 17.76 24.04 4.41
C TYR A 128 17.77 25.26 5.33
N GLY A 129 16.59 25.75 5.72
CA GLY A 129 16.47 27.04 6.41
C GLY A 129 17.06 28.18 5.56
N GLU A 130 17.98 28.94 6.15
CA GLU A 130 18.74 29.99 5.46
C GLU A 130 20.08 29.49 4.87
N ASP A 131 20.48 28.26 5.20
CA ASP A 131 21.74 27.68 4.78
C ASP A 131 21.65 27.05 3.39
N VAL A 132 22.73 27.24 2.62
CA VAL A 132 22.92 26.64 1.31
C VAL A 132 24.29 25.99 1.25
N PHE A 133 24.31 24.71 0.88
CA PHE A 133 25.51 23.94 0.60
C PHE A 133 25.58 23.66 -0.91
N SER A 134 26.78 23.83 -1.48
CA SER A 134 27.06 23.40 -2.84
C SER A 134 28.50 22.91 -2.96
N THR A 135 28.70 21.73 -3.55
CA THR A 135 30.04 21.21 -3.85
C THR A 135 30.05 20.43 -5.15
N THR A 136 31.22 20.37 -5.79
CA THR A 136 31.45 19.53 -6.96
C THR A 136 32.21 18.27 -6.54
N ARG A 137 31.74 17.11 -6.99
CA ARG A 137 32.41 15.82 -6.88
C ARG A 137 32.93 15.42 -8.26
N THR A 138 34.22 15.10 -8.35
CA THR A 138 34.79 14.57 -9.58
C THR A 138 34.72 13.04 -9.59
N VAL A 139 34.19 12.47 -10.67
CA VAL A 139 34.11 11.03 -10.89
C VAL A 139 34.94 10.65 -12.11
N VAL A 140 35.93 9.79 -11.93
CA VAL A 140 36.79 9.33 -13.03
C VAL A 140 36.41 7.91 -13.42
N VAL A 141 35.94 7.72 -14.65
CA VAL A 141 35.66 6.39 -15.23
C VAL A 141 36.94 5.87 -15.87
N THR A 142 37.44 4.75 -15.37
CA THR A 142 38.72 4.15 -15.77
C THR A 142 38.56 2.68 -16.15
N ASP A 143 39.55 2.16 -16.89
CA ASP A 143 39.71 0.71 -17.01
C ASP A 143 40.39 0.15 -15.77
N GLY A 144 39.96 -1.03 -15.34
CA GLY A 144 40.55 -1.69 -14.18
C GLY A 144 39.82 -2.98 -13.81
N THR A 145 40.18 -3.53 -12.65
CA THR A 145 39.48 -4.68 -12.08
C THR A 145 38.33 -4.17 -11.21
N TYR A 146 37.10 -4.49 -11.60
CA TYR A 146 35.94 -4.22 -10.75
C TYR A 146 36.00 -5.07 -9.48
N VAL A 147 35.79 -4.42 -8.34
CA VAL A 147 35.64 -5.06 -7.05
C VAL A 147 34.16 -5.01 -6.71
N ALA A 148 33.50 -6.17 -6.76
CA ALA A 148 32.08 -6.26 -6.42
C ALA A 148 31.85 -5.81 -4.96
N PRO A 149 30.72 -5.14 -4.68
CA PRO A 149 30.29 -4.85 -3.32
C PRO A 149 30.29 -6.12 -2.47
N THR A 150 30.53 -5.94 -1.18
CA THR A 150 30.51 -7.03 -0.21
C THR A 150 29.41 -6.79 0.80
N GLY A 151 28.71 -7.86 1.15
CA GLY A 151 27.73 -7.90 2.22
C GLY A 151 27.04 -9.24 2.17
N SER A 152 26.41 -9.61 3.28
CA SER A 152 25.75 -10.89 3.40
C SER A 152 24.76 -10.85 4.55
N ARG A 153 23.65 -11.56 4.38
CA ARG A 153 22.76 -11.85 5.50
C ARG A 153 23.49 -12.73 6.53
N PRO A 154 23.21 -12.57 7.84
CA PRO A 154 23.83 -13.39 8.87
C PRO A 154 23.61 -14.89 8.61
N ALA A 155 24.69 -15.68 8.58
CA ALA A 155 24.60 -17.12 8.43
C ALA A 155 23.93 -17.75 9.67
N ALA A 156 23.05 -18.72 9.46
CA ALA A 156 22.38 -19.42 10.54
C ALA A 156 23.15 -20.70 10.91
N SER A 157 23.38 -20.91 12.21
CA SER A 157 23.53 -22.28 12.74
C SER A 157 22.14 -22.76 13.16
N ALA A 158 21.82 -24.04 12.96
CA ALA A 158 20.54 -24.60 13.42
C ALA A 158 20.45 -24.48 14.96
N THR A 159 19.57 -23.64 15.44
CA THR A 159 19.43 -23.35 16.87
C THR A 159 17.99 -23.02 17.22
N THR A 160 17.57 -23.47 18.40
CA THR A 160 16.44 -22.88 19.11
C THR A 160 16.94 -21.62 19.83
N VAL A 161 16.26 -20.50 19.64
CA VAL A 161 16.58 -19.22 20.30
C VAL A 161 15.52 -18.97 21.36
N VAL A 162 15.96 -18.82 22.62
CA VAL A 162 15.07 -18.60 23.78
C VAL A 162 14.99 -17.11 24.09
N ILE A 163 13.79 -16.60 24.30
CA ILE A 163 13.50 -15.21 24.68
C ILE A 163 12.43 -15.24 25.77
N GLY A 164 12.80 -14.78 26.97
CA GLY A 164 11.96 -14.96 28.15
C GLY A 164 11.72 -16.45 28.41
N GLU A 165 10.45 -16.84 28.51
CA GLU A 165 10.03 -18.25 28.62
C GLU A 165 9.72 -18.89 27.26
N GLY A 166 9.58 -18.08 26.20
CA GLY A 166 9.33 -18.55 24.84
C GLY A 166 10.59 -18.89 24.04
N SER A 167 10.39 -19.43 22.85
CA SER A 167 11.45 -19.69 21.89
C SER A 167 10.98 -19.81 20.44
N TYR A 168 11.88 -19.56 19.49
CA TYR A 168 11.67 -19.79 18.06
C TYR A 168 12.81 -20.61 17.45
N ARG A 169 12.57 -21.19 16.27
CA ARG A 169 13.57 -21.91 15.48
C ARG A 169 14.26 -21.02 14.46
N SER A 170 15.55 -21.21 14.23
CA SER A 170 16.27 -20.60 13.11
C SER A 170 17.35 -21.52 12.58
N GLY A 171 17.68 -21.39 11.29
CA GLY A 171 18.69 -22.19 10.61
C GLY A 171 18.15 -23.41 9.89
N THR A 172 18.88 -24.52 9.85
CA THR A 172 18.45 -25.66 9.03
C THR A 172 17.19 -26.32 9.61
N ALA A 173 16.08 -26.28 8.87
CA ALA A 173 14.80 -26.90 9.25
C ALA A 173 14.09 -27.54 8.04
N SER A 174 14.69 -28.56 7.42
CA SER A 174 14.16 -29.18 6.19
C SER A 174 12.77 -29.84 6.31
N SER A 175 12.20 -29.91 7.51
CA SER A 175 10.86 -30.41 7.79
C SER A 175 9.75 -29.42 7.45
N ILE A 176 10.05 -28.13 7.32
CA ILE A 176 9.07 -27.08 7.01
C ILE A 176 9.34 -26.44 5.65
N THR A 177 8.32 -25.78 5.11
CA THR A 177 8.45 -24.96 3.90
C THR A 177 9.27 -23.70 4.21
N HIS A 178 10.14 -23.32 3.29
CA HIS A 178 10.93 -22.09 3.36
C HIS A 178 10.71 -21.26 2.11
N PRO A 179 10.75 -19.92 2.21
CA PRO A 179 10.75 -19.08 1.03
C PRO A 179 12.04 -19.26 0.25
N VAL A 180 11.98 -19.00 -1.06
CA VAL A 180 13.19 -18.91 -1.89
C VAL A 180 14.06 -17.77 -1.35
N ASN A 181 15.37 -17.99 -1.23
CA ASN A 181 16.27 -16.95 -0.76
C ASN A 181 16.39 -15.82 -1.81
N PRO A 182 16.49 -14.56 -1.38
CA PRO A 182 16.72 -13.45 -2.30
C PRO A 182 18.10 -13.61 -2.95
N ALA A 183 18.11 -13.72 -4.28
CA ALA A 183 19.31 -14.04 -5.06
C ALA A 183 19.67 -12.98 -6.11
N TYR A 184 18.74 -12.07 -6.40
CA TYR A 184 18.82 -11.10 -7.49
C TYR A 184 18.96 -9.66 -6.96
N ILE A 185 19.80 -9.49 -5.93
CA ILE A 185 20.08 -8.22 -5.25
C ILE A 185 21.59 -8.04 -5.04
N GLU A 186 22.09 -6.81 -5.05
CA GLU A 186 23.50 -6.52 -4.75
C GLU A 186 23.90 -6.86 -3.32
N ALA A 187 25.17 -7.25 -3.16
CA ALA A 187 25.63 -7.87 -1.93
C ALA A 187 25.69 -6.89 -0.74
N ASP A 188 26.02 -5.62 -0.97
CA ASP A 188 26.02 -4.58 0.06
C ASP A 188 24.63 -4.28 0.62
N LEU A 189 23.57 -4.51 -0.14
CA LEU A 189 22.19 -4.39 0.34
C LEU A 189 21.79 -5.54 1.28
N LEU A 190 22.59 -6.62 1.35
CA LEU A 190 22.34 -7.75 2.23
C LEU A 190 22.78 -7.51 3.69
N SER A 191 23.28 -6.33 4.05
CA SER A 191 23.58 -5.99 5.45
C SER A 191 22.33 -5.67 6.27
N ARG A 192 21.25 -5.25 5.61
CA ARG A 192 19.93 -4.96 6.19
C ARG A 192 18.91 -6.04 5.85
N ALA A 193 17.80 -6.09 6.57
CA ALA A 193 16.71 -6.99 6.25
C ALA A 193 16.14 -6.70 4.86
N ILE A 194 15.66 -7.74 4.20
CA ILE A 194 15.23 -7.68 2.81
C ILE A 194 13.72 -7.41 2.77
N PRO A 195 13.27 -6.38 2.03
CA PRO A 195 11.85 -6.11 1.88
C PRO A 195 11.16 -7.26 1.15
N SER A 196 9.95 -7.56 1.56
CA SER A 196 8.98 -8.38 0.82
C SER A 196 7.69 -7.55 0.69
N ASN A 197 6.63 -8.12 0.13
CA ASN A 197 5.31 -7.50 0.06
C ASN A 197 5.34 -6.14 -0.67
N GLY A 198 6.21 -5.97 -1.66
CA GLY A 198 6.30 -4.73 -2.42
C GLY A 198 5.72 -4.86 -3.82
N TRP A 199 5.57 -3.73 -4.50
CA TRP A 199 5.15 -3.67 -5.91
C TRP A 199 6.23 -4.17 -6.91
N TRP A 200 7.46 -4.42 -6.44
CA TRP A 200 8.62 -4.84 -7.25
C TRP A 200 9.37 -6.06 -6.70
N THR A 201 8.99 -6.60 -5.53
CA THR A 201 9.81 -7.58 -4.77
C THR A 201 9.97 -8.93 -5.48
N THR A 202 9.17 -9.22 -6.50
CA THR A 202 9.35 -10.38 -7.39
C THR A 202 10.76 -10.41 -8.02
N LEU A 203 11.36 -9.24 -8.23
CA LEU A 203 12.72 -9.09 -8.76
C LEU A 203 13.80 -9.66 -7.84
N LEU A 204 13.51 -9.92 -6.57
CA LEU A 204 14.47 -10.45 -5.59
C LEU A 204 14.60 -11.99 -5.68
N VAL A 205 13.54 -12.66 -6.13
CA VAL A 205 13.42 -14.13 -6.10
C VAL A 205 13.61 -14.80 -7.45
N HIS A 206 13.34 -14.09 -8.55
CA HIS A 206 13.39 -14.67 -9.90
C HIS A 206 14.10 -13.73 -10.87
N ASN A 207 14.86 -14.32 -11.81
CA ASN A 207 15.36 -13.56 -12.95
C ASN A 207 14.16 -12.97 -13.72
N TYR A 208 14.28 -11.72 -14.16
CA TYR A 208 13.21 -10.94 -14.76
C TYR A 208 11.99 -10.70 -13.85
N GLY A 209 11.99 -11.15 -12.59
CA GLY A 209 10.78 -11.21 -11.77
C GLY A 209 9.86 -12.41 -12.10
N GLY A 210 10.36 -13.43 -12.80
CA GLY A 210 9.59 -14.63 -13.11
C GLY A 210 8.45 -14.40 -14.10
N THR A 211 7.42 -15.26 -14.06
CA THR A 211 6.28 -15.19 -14.99
C THR A 211 5.24 -14.13 -14.62
N GLY A 212 5.24 -13.68 -13.37
CA GLY A 212 4.34 -12.64 -12.86
C GLY A 212 5.10 -11.38 -12.46
N ASN A 213 5.87 -10.82 -13.41
CA ASN A 213 6.72 -9.66 -13.17
C ASN A 213 6.02 -8.32 -13.44
N GLY A 214 4.75 -8.19 -13.05
CA GLY A 214 3.99 -6.96 -13.22
C GLY A 214 4.47 -5.88 -12.26
N ILE A 215 5.22 -4.91 -12.75
CA ILE A 215 5.72 -3.77 -11.97
C ILE A 215 4.86 -2.56 -12.30
N TYR A 216 4.04 -2.09 -11.36
CA TYR A 216 3.13 -0.96 -11.56
C TYR A 216 3.62 0.26 -10.80
N THR A 217 4.03 1.30 -11.53
CA THR A 217 4.46 2.57 -10.92
C THR A 217 3.33 3.59 -10.85
N ASN A 218 2.27 3.43 -11.63
CA ASN A 218 1.16 4.39 -11.78
C ASN A 218 1.67 5.78 -12.25
N PRO A 219 1.61 6.11 -13.56
CA PRO A 219 0.70 5.54 -14.56
C PRO A 219 1.25 4.36 -15.37
N LEU A 220 2.53 4.01 -15.25
CA LEU A 220 3.15 2.99 -16.10
C LEU A 220 3.03 1.59 -15.51
N LYS A 221 3.07 0.61 -16.43
CA LYS A 221 3.38 -0.78 -16.15
C LYS A 221 4.71 -1.13 -16.81
N SER A 222 5.51 -1.93 -16.11
CA SER A 222 6.76 -2.50 -16.60
C SER A 222 6.91 -3.98 -16.24
N GLY A 223 8.01 -4.54 -16.71
CA GLY A 223 8.42 -5.93 -16.59
C GLY A 223 9.70 -6.15 -17.40
N PHE A 224 10.31 -7.32 -17.23
CA PHE A 224 11.53 -7.70 -17.93
C PHE A 224 11.30 -8.93 -18.80
N ALA A 225 11.87 -8.92 -19.99
CA ALA A 225 11.86 -10.07 -20.88
C ALA A 225 13.14 -10.10 -21.71
N ASN A 226 13.33 -11.13 -22.53
CA ASN A 226 14.45 -11.18 -23.46
C ASN A 226 14.45 -9.98 -24.42
N GLN A 227 13.29 -9.41 -24.76
CA GLN A 227 13.19 -8.20 -25.58
C GLN A 227 13.76 -6.95 -24.89
N GLY A 228 14.03 -6.99 -23.58
CA GLY A 228 14.51 -5.88 -22.77
C GLY A 228 13.50 -5.47 -21.72
N VAL A 229 13.45 -4.18 -21.42
CA VAL A 229 12.53 -3.59 -20.45
C VAL A 229 11.21 -3.26 -21.13
N GLU A 230 10.13 -3.83 -20.60
CA GLU A 230 8.76 -3.51 -21.02
C GLU A 230 8.37 -2.12 -20.49
N ILE A 231 7.74 -1.32 -21.35
CA ILE A 231 7.15 -0.03 -20.98
C ILE A 231 5.75 -0.01 -21.59
N THR A 232 4.74 -0.08 -20.73
CA THR A 232 3.33 -0.19 -21.12
C THR A 232 2.53 0.95 -20.49
N ASN A 233 1.65 1.57 -21.27
CA ASN A 233 0.63 2.50 -20.76
C ASN A 233 -0.70 1.72 -20.60
N PRO A 234 -0.99 1.16 -19.41
CA PRO A 234 -2.23 0.42 -19.19
C PRO A 234 -3.47 1.31 -19.36
N GLY A 235 -3.35 2.61 -19.05
CA GLY A 235 -4.48 3.51 -18.90
C GLY A 235 -5.48 2.99 -17.87
N GLU A 236 -6.75 3.37 -18.04
CA GLU A 236 -7.82 2.95 -17.13
C GLU A 236 -8.29 1.51 -17.34
N GLY A 237 -7.95 0.91 -18.48
CA GLY A 237 -8.44 -0.40 -18.88
C GLY A 237 -9.91 -0.37 -19.30
N PHE A 238 -10.62 -1.46 -19.05
CA PHE A 238 -12.04 -1.61 -19.31
C PHE A 238 -12.66 -2.54 -18.27
N VAL A 239 -13.98 -2.43 -18.06
CA VAL A 239 -14.73 -3.31 -17.17
C VAL A 239 -15.24 -4.51 -17.96
N GLN A 240 -14.97 -5.72 -17.48
CA GLN A 240 -15.55 -6.95 -18.02
C GLN A 240 -16.40 -7.63 -16.96
N TYR A 241 -17.48 -8.30 -17.40
CA TYR A 241 -18.44 -8.99 -16.54
C TYR A 241 -18.39 -10.50 -16.77
N TRP A 242 -18.63 -11.28 -15.71
CA TRP A 242 -18.78 -12.72 -15.75
C TRP A 242 -19.93 -13.16 -14.84
N ASN A 243 -20.35 -14.42 -15.01
CA ASN A 243 -21.40 -15.03 -14.19
C ASN A 243 -21.06 -16.49 -13.81
N PRO A 244 -19.88 -16.75 -13.18
CA PRO A 244 -19.52 -18.09 -12.75
C PRO A 244 -20.55 -18.61 -11.75
N GLU A 245 -21.05 -19.82 -11.98
CA GLU A 245 -21.99 -20.50 -11.06
C GLU A 245 -23.27 -19.70 -10.74
N GLY A 246 -23.63 -18.74 -11.61
CA GLY A 246 -24.80 -17.87 -11.41
C GLY A 246 -24.56 -16.65 -10.52
N LEU A 247 -23.31 -16.44 -10.06
CA LEU A 247 -22.89 -15.27 -9.30
C LEU A 247 -22.30 -14.21 -10.25
N LYS A 248 -22.85 -13.00 -10.22
CA LYS A 248 -22.35 -11.88 -11.03
C LYS A 248 -21.02 -11.39 -10.45
N THR A 249 -19.99 -11.33 -11.29
CA THR A 249 -18.68 -10.75 -10.95
C THR A 249 -18.18 -9.87 -12.09
N MET A 250 -17.24 -8.99 -11.80
CA MET A 250 -16.62 -8.10 -12.76
C MET A 250 -15.24 -7.67 -12.30
N ALA A 251 -14.47 -7.11 -13.21
CA ALA A 251 -13.15 -6.55 -12.91
C ALA A 251 -12.85 -5.42 -13.89
N GLN A 252 -12.12 -4.42 -13.43
CA GLN A 252 -11.52 -3.41 -14.29
C GLN A 252 -10.02 -3.67 -14.42
N PHE A 253 -9.56 -3.85 -15.66
CA PHE A 253 -8.16 -4.18 -15.93
C PHE A 253 -7.77 -3.73 -17.35
N SER A 254 -6.47 -3.62 -17.59
CA SER A 254 -5.91 -3.37 -18.93
C SER A 254 -5.64 -4.68 -19.67
N LEU A 255 -5.79 -4.71 -20.99
CA LEU A 255 -5.35 -5.84 -21.81
C LEU A 255 -3.87 -6.18 -21.57
N SER A 256 -3.51 -7.46 -21.64
CA SER A 256 -2.13 -7.95 -21.48
C SER A 256 -1.22 -7.69 -22.69
N LEU A 257 -1.55 -6.67 -23.49
CA LEU A 257 -0.81 -6.27 -24.68
C LEU A 257 0.29 -5.28 -24.28
N LYS A 258 1.54 -5.57 -24.66
CA LYS A 258 2.72 -4.79 -24.29
C LYS A 258 3.00 -3.72 -25.34
N ASP A 259 3.35 -2.51 -24.90
CA ASP A 259 3.49 -1.39 -25.84
C ASP A 259 4.91 -1.24 -26.39
N LEU A 260 5.92 -1.10 -25.52
CA LEU A 260 7.31 -0.87 -25.94
C LEU A 260 8.29 -1.81 -25.22
N TYR A 261 9.40 -2.09 -25.89
CA TYR A 261 10.58 -2.74 -25.30
C TYR A 261 11.85 -1.92 -25.56
N LEU A 262 12.54 -1.51 -24.49
CA LEU A 262 13.84 -0.86 -24.54
C LEU A 262 14.96 -1.87 -24.32
N ARG A 263 15.98 -1.85 -25.19
CA ARG A 263 17.14 -2.76 -25.12
C ARG A 263 18.40 -2.14 -25.74
N THR A 264 19.56 -2.64 -25.35
CA THR A 264 20.86 -2.40 -26.01
C THR A 264 21.35 -3.66 -26.75
N ASP A 265 22.13 -3.47 -27.82
CA ASP A 265 22.76 -4.58 -28.58
C ASP A 265 23.78 -5.37 -27.75
N GLY A 266 24.31 -4.76 -26.68
CA GLY A 266 25.21 -5.42 -25.71
C GLY A 266 24.52 -6.48 -24.86
N LEU A 267 23.22 -6.33 -24.58
CA LEU A 267 22.46 -7.32 -23.82
C LEU A 267 22.17 -8.57 -24.66
N ALA A 268 22.58 -9.73 -24.19
CA ALA A 268 22.23 -11.03 -24.76
C ALA A 268 20.84 -11.50 -24.32
N ALA A 269 20.23 -12.44 -25.05
CA ALA A 269 19.04 -13.13 -24.55
C ALA A 269 19.41 -13.97 -23.31
N GLY A 270 18.54 -14.01 -22.31
CA GLY A 270 18.79 -14.67 -21.03
C GLY A 270 19.70 -13.88 -20.08
N TYR A 271 19.85 -12.57 -20.27
CA TYR A 271 20.52 -11.68 -19.31
C TYR A 271 19.90 -11.79 -17.91
N MET A 272 20.59 -11.25 -16.91
CA MET A 272 20.16 -11.24 -15.52
C MET A 272 19.72 -9.85 -15.10
N THR A 273 18.57 -9.74 -14.43
CA THR A 273 18.18 -8.55 -13.66
C THR A 273 18.73 -8.63 -12.26
N ARG A 274 19.23 -7.51 -11.73
CA ARG A 274 19.72 -7.42 -10.35
C ARG A 274 19.30 -6.09 -9.75
N VAL A 275 18.65 -6.13 -8.58
CA VAL A 275 18.35 -4.93 -7.79
C VAL A 275 19.65 -4.40 -7.21
N ILE A 276 20.02 -3.17 -7.56
CA ILE A 276 21.28 -2.53 -7.14
C ILE A 276 21.06 -1.42 -6.12
N ASP A 277 19.83 -0.92 -6.00
CA ASP A 277 19.40 -0.01 -4.93
C ASP A 277 17.86 0.04 -4.85
N TYR A 278 17.31 0.50 -3.72
CA TYR A 278 15.89 0.79 -3.53
C TYR A 278 15.67 1.79 -2.40
N GLY A 279 14.58 2.54 -2.50
CA GLY A 279 14.10 3.51 -1.50
C GLY A 279 12.65 3.23 -1.11
N ALA A 280 11.98 4.22 -0.50
CA ALA A 280 10.60 4.08 -0.03
C ALA A 280 9.59 3.80 -1.16
N SER A 281 9.79 4.42 -2.33
CA SER A 281 8.91 4.27 -3.50
C SER A 281 9.66 4.05 -4.82
N SER A 282 10.97 3.76 -4.76
CA SER A 282 11.84 3.59 -5.93
C SER A 282 12.68 2.32 -5.90
N VAL A 283 13.00 1.78 -7.08
CA VAL A 283 13.92 0.64 -7.24
C VAL A 283 14.82 0.83 -8.47
N LYS A 284 16.11 0.49 -8.33
CA LYS A 284 17.11 0.50 -9.40
C LYS A 284 17.50 -0.92 -9.77
N VAL A 285 17.45 -1.24 -11.06
CA VAL A 285 17.68 -2.59 -11.59
C VAL A 285 18.75 -2.56 -12.67
N ALA A 286 19.86 -3.25 -12.43
CA ALA A 286 20.88 -3.50 -13.42
C ALA A 286 20.54 -4.72 -14.29
N MET A 287 20.86 -4.63 -15.57
CA MET A 287 20.74 -5.69 -16.56
C MET A 287 22.14 -6.13 -16.99
N ARG A 288 22.52 -7.37 -16.65
CA ARG A 288 23.87 -7.92 -16.87
C ARG A 288 23.85 -9.17 -17.72
N ASN A 289 24.81 -9.34 -18.61
CA ASN A 289 24.98 -10.61 -19.32
C ASN A 289 25.36 -11.75 -18.35
N VAL A 290 24.94 -12.98 -18.65
CA VAL A 290 25.24 -14.13 -17.79
C VAL A 290 26.76 -14.31 -17.66
N SER A 291 27.25 -14.47 -16.43
CA SER A 291 28.68 -14.54 -16.08
C SER A 291 29.48 -13.23 -16.24
N SER A 292 28.81 -12.11 -16.52
CA SER A 292 29.41 -10.78 -16.50
C SER A 292 29.01 -10.02 -15.23
N THR A 293 29.91 -9.17 -14.73
CA THR A 293 29.59 -8.17 -13.69
C THR A 293 29.24 -6.81 -14.26
N GLU A 294 29.45 -6.62 -15.57
CA GLU A 294 29.21 -5.36 -16.26
C GLU A 294 27.71 -5.10 -16.40
N ASP A 295 27.32 -3.87 -16.07
CA ASP A 295 25.99 -3.31 -16.26
C ASP A 295 25.87 -2.84 -17.72
N GLU A 296 25.09 -3.53 -18.54
CA GLU A 296 24.86 -3.09 -19.94
C GLU A 296 23.83 -1.96 -19.98
N MET A 297 22.89 -1.99 -19.02
CA MET A 297 21.81 -1.04 -18.86
C MET A 297 21.33 -1.07 -17.40
N VAL A 298 21.02 0.10 -16.84
CA VAL A 298 20.40 0.27 -15.53
C VAL A 298 19.10 1.01 -15.72
N VAL A 299 18.03 0.55 -15.05
CA VAL A 299 16.73 1.21 -15.05
C VAL A 299 16.34 1.63 -13.65
N THR A 300 15.84 2.85 -13.51
CA THR A 300 15.26 3.36 -12.28
C THR A 300 13.75 3.50 -12.43
N TYR A 301 13.02 2.92 -11.48
CA TYR A 301 11.59 3.08 -11.32
C TYR A 301 11.28 3.88 -10.06
N ALA A 302 10.25 4.69 -10.09
CA ALA A 302 9.65 5.31 -8.91
C ALA A 302 8.12 5.32 -9.07
N GLN A 303 7.39 4.94 -8.03
CA GLN A 303 5.93 5.08 -8.04
C GLN A 303 5.54 6.56 -8.16
N GLY A 304 4.46 6.83 -8.88
CA GLY A 304 4.05 8.17 -9.26
C GLY A 304 4.89 8.79 -10.38
N SER A 305 6.05 8.25 -10.74
CA SER A 305 6.79 8.81 -11.86
C SER A 305 6.08 8.45 -13.18
N PRO A 306 5.80 9.44 -14.04
CA PRO A 306 5.32 9.18 -15.39
C PRO A 306 6.45 8.67 -16.31
N TYR A 307 7.68 8.57 -15.81
CA TYR A 307 8.87 8.14 -16.55
C TYR A 307 9.39 6.77 -16.07
N ILE A 308 10.02 6.08 -17.00
CA ILE A 308 11.06 5.08 -16.69
C ILE A 308 12.39 5.68 -17.15
N PHE A 309 13.36 5.72 -16.25
CA PHE A 309 14.69 6.27 -16.50
C PHE A 309 15.66 5.13 -16.80
N ALA A 310 16.50 5.29 -17.83
CA ALA A 310 17.49 4.30 -18.22
C ALA A 310 18.86 4.93 -18.44
N GLU A 311 19.91 4.24 -18.04
CA GLU A 311 21.31 4.61 -18.28
C GLU A 311 22.03 3.40 -18.89
N VAL A 312 22.81 3.59 -19.96
CA VAL A 312 23.36 2.49 -20.79
C VAL A 312 24.89 2.51 -20.85
N ALA A 313 25.52 1.35 -21.00
CA ALA A 313 26.98 1.27 -21.19
C ALA A 313 27.42 1.77 -22.59
N SER A 314 26.62 1.49 -23.61
CA SER A 314 26.92 1.89 -24.98
C SER A 314 25.93 2.95 -25.45
N ARG A 315 26.46 4.11 -25.87
CA ARG A 315 25.70 5.17 -26.56
C ARG A 315 25.23 4.77 -27.96
N GLN A 316 25.58 3.57 -28.41
CA GLN A 316 25.22 3.00 -29.71
C GLN A 316 24.43 1.70 -29.53
N GLY A 317 23.62 1.35 -30.54
CA GLY A 317 22.91 0.07 -30.57
C GLY A 317 21.74 0.01 -29.58
N ILE A 318 21.17 1.15 -29.22
CA ILE A 318 19.99 1.20 -28.36
C ILE A 318 18.76 1.12 -29.26
N THR A 319 17.81 0.30 -28.86
CA THR A 319 16.60 0.04 -29.62
C THR A 319 15.38 0.16 -28.72
N LEU A 320 14.41 0.95 -29.16
CA LEU A 320 13.05 0.91 -28.67
C LEU A 320 12.17 0.24 -29.74
N THR A 321 11.56 -0.89 -29.40
CA THR A 321 10.69 -1.64 -30.32
C THR A 321 9.26 -1.63 -29.81
N ALA A 322 8.34 -1.12 -30.61
CA ALA A 322 6.92 -1.15 -30.31
C ALA A 322 6.31 -2.53 -30.65
N GLY A 323 5.41 -3.00 -29.77
CA GLY A 323 4.73 -4.28 -29.88
C GLY A 323 3.79 -4.34 -31.08
N SER A 324 3.78 -5.47 -31.80
CA SER A 324 3.07 -5.63 -33.08
C SER A 324 1.56 -5.90 -32.97
N ASP A 325 1.06 -6.17 -31.76
CA ASP A 325 -0.28 -6.70 -31.57
C ASP A 325 -1.30 -5.60 -31.27
N GLY A 326 -2.43 -5.65 -31.98
CA GLY A 326 -3.57 -4.76 -31.72
C GLY A 326 -3.24 -3.28 -31.94
N VAL A 327 -2.52 -2.95 -33.01
CA VAL A 327 -2.16 -1.58 -33.41
C VAL A 327 -2.21 -1.45 -34.94
N ASP A 328 -2.74 -0.34 -35.44
CA ASP A 328 -2.93 -0.16 -36.89
C ASP A 328 -1.66 0.38 -37.57
N ASN A 329 -0.95 1.29 -36.90
CA ASN A 329 0.28 1.90 -37.42
C ASN A 329 1.12 2.56 -36.32
N TYR A 330 2.34 2.97 -36.65
CA TYR A 330 3.21 3.79 -35.81
C TYR A 330 3.54 5.10 -36.52
N GLU A 331 3.46 6.21 -35.80
CA GLU A 331 3.80 7.54 -36.29
C GLU A 331 4.80 8.20 -35.34
N TYR A 332 5.67 9.03 -35.88
CA TYR A 332 6.75 9.67 -35.12
C TYR A 332 6.61 11.18 -35.26
N TYR A 333 6.84 11.91 -34.17
CA TYR A 333 6.69 13.36 -34.12
C TYR A 333 7.87 14.01 -33.39
N ASP A 334 8.20 15.23 -33.80
CA ASP A 334 9.06 16.12 -33.01
C ASP A 334 8.28 16.81 -31.87
N LEU A 335 8.98 17.51 -30.98
CA LEU A 335 8.39 18.25 -29.87
C LEU A 335 7.43 19.38 -30.29
N SER A 336 7.54 19.87 -31.52
CA SER A 336 6.62 20.86 -32.08
C SER A 336 5.34 20.23 -32.66
N GLY A 337 5.21 18.91 -32.57
CA GLY A 337 4.07 18.16 -33.10
C GLY A 337 4.12 17.95 -34.63
N ASN A 338 5.26 18.20 -35.28
CA ASN A 338 5.41 17.91 -36.70
C ASN A 338 5.71 16.42 -36.90
N ARG A 339 5.05 15.81 -37.87
CA ARG A 339 5.25 14.40 -38.21
C ARG A 339 6.59 14.20 -38.90
N ILE A 340 7.41 13.28 -38.38
CA ILE A 340 8.69 12.87 -38.96
C ILE A 340 8.41 11.78 -40.00
N THR A 341 8.80 12.03 -41.25
CA THR A 341 8.65 11.06 -42.35
C THR A 341 9.97 10.51 -42.87
N ASP A 342 11.07 11.18 -42.55
CA ASP A 342 12.41 10.70 -42.90
C ASP A 342 12.78 9.50 -42.02
N SER A 343 13.63 8.61 -42.54
CA SER A 343 14.10 7.44 -41.79
C SER A 343 15.10 7.79 -40.69
N SER A 344 15.55 9.05 -40.63
CA SER A 344 16.51 9.56 -39.64
C SER A 344 16.05 10.92 -39.15
N TYR A 345 16.19 11.16 -37.86
CA TYR A 345 15.89 12.43 -37.19
C TYR A 345 17.00 12.74 -36.17
N LEU A 346 17.42 14.01 -36.10
CA LEU A 346 18.42 14.49 -35.14
C LEU A 346 17.70 15.38 -34.13
N GLY A 347 17.84 15.08 -32.84
CA GLY A 347 17.22 15.86 -31.77
C GLY A 347 17.55 15.32 -30.40
N ASP A 348 16.90 15.86 -29.38
CA ASP A 348 16.96 15.45 -27.98
C ASP A 348 15.69 14.71 -27.53
N ALA A 349 14.62 14.73 -28.34
CA ALA A 349 13.44 13.92 -28.07
C ALA A 349 12.69 13.51 -29.33
N ILE A 350 11.91 12.44 -29.21
CA ILE A 350 10.99 11.99 -30.26
C ILE A 350 9.74 11.39 -29.61
N ILE A 351 8.57 11.65 -30.20
CA ILE A 351 7.31 11.07 -29.74
C ILE A 351 6.94 9.90 -30.64
N VAL A 352 6.65 8.75 -30.04
CA VAL A 352 6.10 7.56 -30.69
C VAL A 352 4.61 7.51 -30.46
N LYS A 353 3.83 7.53 -31.54
CA LYS A 353 2.38 7.33 -31.53
C LYS A 353 2.05 5.93 -32.02
N MET A 354 1.42 5.12 -31.17
CA MET A 354 0.75 3.88 -31.58
C MET A 354 -0.67 4.21 -32.01
N VAL A 355 -0.94 4.13 -33.31
CA VAL A 355 -2.21 4.53 -33.91
C VAL A 355 -3.27 3.46 -33.66
N ARG A 356 -4.41 3.86 -33.09
CA ARG A 356 -5.54 2.99 -32.79
C ARG A 356 -5.08 1.70 -32.11
N ARG A 357 -4.39 1.86 -30.99
CA ARG A 357 -4.02 0.77 -30.09
C ARG A 357 -5.27 0.16 -29.46
N HIS A 358 -5.39 -1.16 -29.46
CA HIS A 358 -6.46 -1.89 -28.82
C HIS A 358 -6.33 -1.80 -27.30
N VAL A 359 -7.30 -1.18 -26.65
CA VAL A 359 -7.25 -0.85 -25.20
C VAL A 359 -8.28 -1.60 -24.36
N GLY A 360 -9.24 -2.27 -24.99
CA GLY A 360 -10.25 -3.04 -24.28
C GLY A 360 -11.42 -3.43 -25.16
N TYR A 361 -12.53 -3.81 -24.54
CA TYR A 361 -13.76 -4.19 -25.23
C TYR A 361 -14.95 -3.43 -24.67
N VAL A 362 -15.95 -3.18 -25.52
CA VAL A 362 -17.28 -2.76 -25.04
C VAL A 362 -17.95 -3.99 -24.41
N CYS A 363 -18.08 -4.00 -23.10
CA CYS A 363 -18.69 -5.09 -22.35
C CYS A 363 -20.04 -4.69 -21.77
N THR A 364 -20.98 -5.63 -21.71
CA THR A 364 -22.28 -5.43 -21.04
C THR A 364 -22.66 -6.65 -20.20
N PRO A 365 -23.39 -6.47 -19.09
CA PRO A 365 -23.89 -7.60 -18.31
C PRO A 365 -24.79 -8.53 -19.13
N PRO A 366 -24.92 -9.82 -18.74
CA PRO A 366 -24.23 -10.43 -17.60
C PRO A 366 -22.79 -10.86 -17.90
N ALA A 367 -22.40 -11.08 -19.16
CA ALA A 367 -21.06 -11.51 -19.54
C ALA A 367 -20.78 -11.30 -21.05
N ASN A 368 -21.36 -10.26 -21.64
CA ASN A 368 -21.24 -10.03 -23.08
C ASN A 368 -19.96 -9.23 -23.38
N VAL A 369 -19.13 -9.75 -24.26
CA VAL A 369 -17.97 -9.05 -24.82
C VAL A 369 -18.31 -8.62 -26.24
N GLY A 370 -18.35 -7.31 -26.47
CA GLY A 370 -18.68 -6.70 -27.74
C GLY A 370 -17.46 -6.31 -28.57
N SER A 371 -17.60 -5.20 -29.28
CA SER A 371 -16.54 -4.71 -30.19
C SER A 371 -15.29 -4.24 -29.42
N PRO A 372 -14.10 -4.40 -30.03
CA PRO A 372 -12.87 -3.83 -29.49
C PRO A 372 -12.91 -2.29 -29.46
N ILE A 373 -12.31 -1.72 -28.42
CA ILE A 373 -12.10 -0.28 -28.21
C ILE A 373 -10.67 0.05 -28.61
N TYR A 374 -10.51 1.10 -29.40
CA TYR A 374 -9.20 1.57 -29.84
C TYR A 374 -8.98 3.01 -29.41
N ALA A 375 -7.76 3.31 -28.97
CA ALA A 375 -7.30 4.66 -28.66
C ALA A 375 -5.88 4.85 -29.18
N ASP A 376 -5.50 6.08 -29.50
CA ASP A 376 -4.09 6.37 -29.76
C ASP A 376 -3.31 6.33 -28.43
N ARG A 377 -2.08 5.80 -28.45
CA ARG A 377 -1.14 5.89 -27.32
C ARG A 377 0.10 6.67 -27.75
N TYR A 378 0.59 7.53 -26.85
CA TYR A 378 1.75 8.38 -27.10
C TYR A 378 2.82 8.11 -26.06
N PHE A 379 4.06 7.98 -26.53
CA PHE A 379 5.23 7.85 -25.69
C PHE A 379 6.26 8.89 -26.08
N LEU A 380 6.73 9.66 -25.11
CA LEU A 380 7.84 10.59 -25.26
C LEU A 380 9.13 9.86 -24.91
N VAL A 381 10.12 9.94 -25.80
CA VAL A 381 11.48 9.47 -25.55
C VAL A 381 12.38 10.69 -25.48
N ASN A 382 12.92 10.98 -24.30
CA ASN A 382 13.94 12.01 -24.10
C ASN A 382 15.32 11.37 -24.09
N ALA A 383 16.28 12.05 -24.71
CA ALA A 383 17.65 11.61 -24.92
C ALA A 383 18.60 12.82 -24.84
N PRO A 384 19.92 12.61 -24.80
CA PRO A 384 20.85 13.73 -24.86
C PRO A 384 20.72 14.50 -26.18
N THR A 385 21.11 15.78 -26.17
CA THR A 385 21.18 16.60 -27.38
C THR A 385 22.03 15.95 -28.46
N ASP A 386 21.71 16.22 -29.72
CA ASP A 386 22.37 15.64 -30.89
C ASP A 386 22.25 14.09 -30.99
N THR A 387 21.20 13.51 -30.40
CA THR A 387 20.85 12.10 -30.59
C THR A 387 20.31 11.85 -31.99
N VAL A 388 20.82 10.81 -32.66
CA VAL A 388 20.31 10.35 -33.95
C VAL A 388 19.30 9.23 -33.73
N PHE A 389 18.07 9.49 -34.12
CA PHE A 389 16.94 8.57 -34.13
C PHE A 389 16.78 7.98 -35.53
N THR A 390 16.86 6.66 -35.67
CA THR A 390 16.63 5.95 -36.93
C THR A 390 15.34 5.13 -36.85
N ILE A 391 14.38 5.46 -37.71
CA ILE A 391 13.07 4.83 -37.80
C ILE A 391 13.13 3.69 -38.82
N GLY A 392 12.69 2.50 -38.42
CA GLY A 392 12.70 1.31 -39.26
C GLY A 392 11.67 0.27 -38.84
N SER A 393 11.65 -0.85 -39.56
CA SER A 393 10.83 -2.01 -39.20
C SER A 393 11.67 -3.03 -38.42
N GLY A 394 11.17 -3.51 -37.29
CA GLY A 394 11.77 -4.55 -36.46
C GLY A 394 10.90 -5.80 -36.46
N ASN A 395 11.10 -6.69 -37.44
CA ASN A 395 10.38 -7.96 -37.60
C ASN A 395 8.84 -7.84 -37.53
N HIS A 396 8.27 -6.68 -37.85
CA HIS A 396 6.82 -6.50 -37.85
C HIS A 396 6.18 -7.36 -38.95
N PRO A 397 5.09 -8.11 -38.69
CA PRO A 397 4.49 -9.04 -39.66
C PRO A 397 4.01 -8.36 -40.95
N PHE A 398 3.69 -7.08 -40.89
CA PHE A 398 3.26 -6.26 -42.03
C PHE A 398 4.31 -5.24 -42.51
N GLY A 399 5.55 -5.31 -42.02
CA GLY A 399 6.62 -4.37 -42.39
C GLY A 399 6.42 -2.93 -41.90
N LEU A 400 5.56 -2.72 -40.89
CA LEU A 400 5.36 -1.41 -40.28
C LEU A 400 6.61 -0.95 -39.53
N LEU A 401 6.77 0.36 -39.41
CA LEU A 401 7.95 1.00 -38.83
C LEU A 401 7.87 1.03 -37.30
N ASN A 402 7.90 -0.13 -36.65
CA ASN A 402 7.77 -0.28 -35.19
C ASN A 402 9.09 -0.20 -34.42
N ARG A 403 10.22 0.12 -35.07
CA ARG A 403 11.54 0.12 -34.44
C ARG A 403 12.18 1.50 -34.53
N LEU A 404 12.59 2.01 -33.38
CA LEU A 404 13.39 3.22 -33.22
C LEU A 404 14.78 2.83 -32.71
N SER A 405 15.80 3.00 -33.54
CA SER A 405 17.20 2.82 -33.13
C SER A 405 17.80 4.17 -32.74
N MET A 406 18.63 4.20 -31.72
CA MET A 406 19.19 5.43 -31.17
C MET A 406 20.71 5.34 -31.10
N THR A 407 21.32 6.45 -31.49
CA THR A 407 22.72 6.78 -31.30
C THR A 407 22.76 8.04 -30.47
N LEU A 408 23.05 7.92 -29.18
CA LEU A 408 23.02 9.04 -28.25
C LEU A 408 24.17 10.02 -28.53
N GLY A 409 23.90 11.31 -28.28
CA GLY A 409 24.91 12.36 -28.29
C GLY A 409 25.86 12.31 -27.09
N GLU A 410 26.10 13.45 -26.45
CA GLU A 410 26.90 13.51 -25.21
C GLU A 410 26.03 13.18 -23.99
N GLY A 411 26.19 11.96 -23.47
CA GLY A 411 25.42 11.40 -22.37
C GLY A 411 24.96 9.97 -22.68
N ASN A 412 24.70 9.17 -21.65
CA ASN A 412 24.29 7.77 -21.78
C ASN A 412 22.93 7.48 -21.11
N TYR A 413 22.11 8.50 -20.93
CA TYR A 413 20.83 8.44 -20.23
C TYR A 413 19.65 8.57 -21.20
N LEU A 414 18.48 8.09 -20.79
CA LEU A 414 17.20 8.17 -21.49
C LEU A 414 16.07 8.28 -20.45
N SER A 415 15.00 9.01 -20.78
CA SER A 415 13.73 8.86 -20.07
C SER A 415 12.61 8.59 -21.06
N ILE A 416 11.70 7.70 -20.67
CA ILE A 416 10.56 7.32 -21.49
C ILE A 416 9.29 7.52 -20.67
N ALA A 417 8.41 8.39 -21.14
CA ALA A 417 7.11 8.65 -20.52
C ALA A 417 5.96 8.21 -21.42
N ALA A 418 4.89 7.70 -20.82
CA ALA A 418 3.59 7.75 -21.46
C ALA A 418 3.03 9.17 -21.31
N ILE A 419 2.57 9.77 -22.40
CA ILE A 419 1.96 11.10 -22.37
C ILE A 419 0.50 11.00 -22.86
N PRO A 420 -0.44 11.80 -22.33
CA PRO A 420 -1.85 11.69 -22.74
C PRO A 420 -2.09 12.16 -24.18
N SER A 421 -1.31 13.15 -24.65
CA SER A 421 -1.46 13.71 -26.00
C SER A 421 -0.16 14.36 -26.52
N LEU A 422 -0.08 14.61 -27.85
CA LEU A 422 1.05 15.34 -28.45
C LEU A 422 1.21 16.76 -27.88
N ALA A 423 0.12 17.41 -27.50
CA ALA A 423 0.13 18.78 -27.01
C ALA A 423 0.84 18.91 -25.65
N GLU A 424 0.98 17.81 -24.92
CA GLU A 424 1.58 17.77 -23.59
C GLU A 424 3.05 17.35 -23.64
N ALA A 425 3.59 16.99 -24.82
CA ALA A 425 4.96 16.52 -24.96
C ALA A 425 6.00 17.52 -24.43
N GLY A 426 5.76 18.83 -24.58
CA GLY A 426 6.66 19.88 -24.07
C GLY A 426 6.83 19.82 -22.54
N PHE A 427 5.73 19.72 -21.79
CA PHE A 427 5.78 19.60 -20.32
C PHE A 427 6.60 18.38 -19.90
N TYR A 428 6.29 17.20 -20.45
CA TYR A 428 7.02 15.98 -20.10
C TYR A 428 8.46 15.93 -20.65
N HIS A 429 8.81 16.78 -21.61
CA HIS A 429 10.19 16.93 -22.07
C HIS A 429 10.99 17.77 -21.09
N ASP A 430 10.46 18.91 -20.66
CA ASP A 430 11.10 19.82 -19.72
C ASP A 430 11.43 19.12 -18.39
N HIS A 431 10.53 18.23 -17.94
CA HIS A 431 10.70 17.43 -16.72
C HIS A 431 11.40 16.07 -16.95
N GLY A 432 11.70 15.71 -18.20
CA GLY A 432 12.22 14.40 -18.58
C GLY A 432 13.67 14.13 -18.20
N TYR A 433 14.41 15.15 -17.78
CA TYR A 433 15.82 15.04 -17.37
C TYR A 433 16.01 15.14 -15.85
N ALA A 434 14.93 15.33 -15.09
CA ALA A 434 14.92 15.31 -13.63
C ALA A 434 14.71 13.87 -13.13
N PHE A 435 15.79 13.10 -13.08
CA PHE A 435 15.75 11.70 -12.68
C PHE A 435 15.52 11.59 -11.17
N ILE A 436 14.62 10.69 -10.76
CA ILE A 436 14.49 10.34 -9.35
C ILE A 436 15.68 9.47 -8.96
N ALA A 437 16.59 10.02 -8.15
CA ALA A 437 17.80 9.36 -7.72
C ALA A 437 17.58 8.50 -6.47
N GLY A 438 16.62 8.89 -5.63
CA GLY A 438 16.22 8.21 -4.40
C GLY A 438 14.86 8.71 -3.92
N SER A 439 14.24 7.98 -3.01
CA SER A 439 12.93 8.31 -2.44
C SER A 439 12.91 8.01 -0.94
N THR A 440 12.35 8.95 -0.19
CA THR A 440 12.16 8.87 1.26
C THR A 440 10.72 9.27 1.57
N ILE A 441 10.04 8.46 2.37
CA ILE A 441 8.72 8.78 2.91
C ILE A 441 8.82 8.65 4.42
N ASP A 442 8.52 9.73 5.12
CA ASP A 442 8.59 9.84 6.58
C ASP A 442 7.27 10.36 7.12
N TYR A 443 6.97 10.04 8.37
CA TYR A 443 5.78 10.51 9.05
C TYR A 443 6.14 11.15 10.39
N ASP A 444 5.30 12.08 10.81
CA ASP A 444 5.32 12.72 12.11
C ASP A 444 3.91 12.63 12.71
N VAL A 445 3.83 12.21 13.97
CA VAL A 445 2.57 12.14 14.71
C VAL A 445 2.54 13.29 15.69
N ASP A 446 1.69 14.28 15.44
CA ASP A 446 1.43 15.36 16.38
C ASP A 446 0.47 14.87 17.45
N HIS A 447 1.03 14.49 18.60
CA HIS A 447 0.26 13.97 19.72
C HIS A 447 -0.72 14.99 20.31
N ALA A 448 -0.38 16.28 20.26
CA ALA A 448 -1.20 17.33 20.85
C ALA A 448 -2.47 17.59 20.03
N ASN A 449 -2.35 17.53 18.70
CA ASN A 449 -3.44 17.82 17.78
C ASN A 449 -4.11 16.55 17.20
N SER A 450 -3.57 15.37 17.49
CA SER A 450 -4.05 14.08 16.98
C SER A 450 -4.06 14.02 15.45
N ILE A 451 -2.95 14.43 14.85
CA ILE A 451 -2.76 14.52 13.40
C ILE A 451 -1.50 13.76 13.01
N VAL A 452 -1.54 13.09 11.86
CA VAL A 452 -0.40 12.47 11.21
C VAL A 452 -0.04 13.30 9.99
N SER A 453 1.20 13.80 9.95
CA SER A 453 1.80 14.37 8.75
C SER A 453 2.68 13.33 8.08
N THR A 454 2.70 13.27 6.76
CA THR A 454 3.57 12.36 6.01
C THR A 454 4.25 13.12 4.88
N ASP A 455 5.58 13.14 4.89
CA ASP A 455 6.41 13.82 3.91
C ASP A 455 6.88 12.83 2.85
N TYR A 456 6.65 13.16 1.58
CA TYR A 456 7.07 12.42 0.42
C TYR A 456 8.20 13.19 -0.27
N LEU A 457 9.43 12.69 -0.15
CA LEU A 457 10.64 13.40 -0.56
C LEU A 457 11.39 12.61 -1.64
N MET A 458 11.69 13.27 -2.75
CA MET A 458 12.41 12.69 -3.88
C MET A 458 13.73 13.41 -4.11
N ASN A 459 14.84 12.69 -4.05
CA ASN A 459 16.11 13.22 -4.52
C ASN A 459 16.10 13.32 -6.04
N VAL A 460 16.49 14.48 -6.57
CA VAL A 460 16.46 14.76 -8.01
C VAL A 460 17.88 14.87 -8.56
N GLN A 461 18.13 14.15 -9.64
CA GLN A 461 19.32 14.30 -10.47
C GLN A 461 18.93 14.90 -11.82
N ASN A 462 19.32 16.14 -12.08
CA ASN A 462 19.22 16.76 -13.40
C ASN A 462 20.40 16.30 -14.27
N VAL A 463 20.15 15.35 -15.17
CA VAL A 463 21.21 14.65 -15.93
C VAL A 463 21.70 15.42 -17.16
N SER A 464 21.00 16.49 -17.56
CA SER A 464 21.28 17.31 -18.74
C SER A 464 21.44 18.79 -18.38
N GLY A 465 21.64 19.65 -19.39
CA GLY A 465 21.62 21.11 -19.21
C GLY A 465 20.23 21.70 -18.93
N ILE A 466 19.16 20.90 -19.05
CA ILE A 466 17.81 21.29 -18.66
C ILE A 466 17.65 20.97 -17.17
N VAL A 467 17.47 22.02 -16.37
CA VAL A 467 17.28 21.90 -14.92
C VAL A 467 15.81 22.17 -14.61
N ALA A 468 15.13 21.14 -14.11
CA ALA A 468 13.73 21.21 -13.73
C ALA A 468 13.47 20.43 -12.44
N GLU A 469 12.32 20.71 -11.82
CA GLU A 469 11.74 19.82 -10.83
C GLU A 469 11.22 18.54 -11.51
N PRO A 470 11.06 17.41 -10.82
CA PRO A 470 10.44 16.23 -11.41
C PRO A 470 8.93 16.43 -11.54
N ALA A 471 8.31 15.72 -12.48
CA ALA A 471 6.87 15.57 -12.53
C ALA A 471 6.46 14.28 -11.78
N LEU A 472 5.53 14.39 -10.84
CA LEU A 472 5.01 13.26 -10.05
C LEU A 472 3.49 13.19 -10.20
N ALA A 473 2.96 11.99 -10.47
CA ALA A 473 1.54 11.68 -10.59
C ALA A 473 1.03 11.13 -9.25
N LEU A 474 0.31 11.97 -8.52
CA LEU A 474 -0.22 11.66 -7.19
C LEU A 474 -1.49 10.81 -7.30
N LEU A 475 -1.59 9.85 -6.39
CA LEU A 475 -2.77 9.00 -6.19
C LEU A 475 -3.90 9.78 -5.48
N PRO A 476 -5.18 9.33 -5.60
CA PRO A 476 -6.33 9.97 -4.94
C PRO A 476 -6.14 10.31 -3.47
N HIS A 477 -5.77 9.32 -2.64
CA HIS A 477 -5.56 9.53 -1.20
C HIS A 477 -4.44 10.55 -0.90
N GLN A 478 -3.51 10.78 -1.83
CA GLN A 478 -2.41 11.74 -1.63
C GLN A 478 -2.88 13.16 -1.91
N TYR A 479 -3.39 13.43 -3.12
CA TYR A 479 -3.74 14.80 -3.49
C TYR A 479 -4.98 15.33 -2.76
N ARG A 480 -5.85 14.47 -2.20
CA ARG A 480 -6.99 14.92 -1.39
C ARG A 480 -6.56 15.37 0.01
N ASN A 481 -5.49 14.77 0.52
CA ASN A 481 -4.98 15.04 1.86
C ASN A 481 -3.74 15.95 1.83
N SER A 482 -3.51 16.66 0.72
CA SER A 482 -2.34 17.51 0.51
C SER A 482 -2.73 18.86 -0.08
N GLU A 483 -2.06 19.91 0.38
CA GLU A 483 -2.18 21.28 -0.16
C GLU A 483 -1.23 21.53 -1.35
N VAL A 484 -0.58 20.49 -1.87
CA VAL A 484 0.40 20.63 -2.95
C VAL A 484 -0.23 21.22 -4.22
N PRO A 485 0.39 22.24 -4.85
CA PRO A 485 -0.09 22.77 -6.11
C PRO A 485 -0.03 21.72 -7.23
N LEU A 486 -1.17 21.50 -7.87
CA LEU A 486 -1.30 20.57 -9.00
C LEU A 486 -1.28 21.30 -10.34
N THR A 487 -0.70 20.65 -11.34
CA THR A 487 -0.78 21.09 -12.73
C THR A 487 -2.14 20.71 -13.35
N THR A 488 -2.37 21.09 -14.60
CA THR A 488 -3.56 20.65 -15.35
C THR A 488 -3.42 19.25 -15.95
N HIS A 489 -2.24 18.61 -15.84
CA HIS A 489 -1.96 17.30 -16.43
C HIS A 489 -2.48 16.17 -15.52
N THR A 490 -3.06 15.14 -16.12
CA THR A 490 -3.63 13.99 -15.41
C THR A 490 -3.45 12.69 -16.19
N PHE A 491 -3.52 11.57 -15.47
CA PHE A 491 -3.57 10.23 -16.05
C PHE A 491 -4.77 9.47 -15.50
N ARG A 492 -5.64 8.96 -16.37
CA ARG A 492 -6.70 8.03 -15.95
C ARG A 492 -6.15 6.61 -15.89
N THR A 493 -6.29 5.95 -14.74
CA THR A 493 -5.76 4.61 -14.45
C THR A 493 -6.79 3.75 -13.70
N VAL A 494 -6.46 2.49 -13.41
CA VAL A 494 -7.25 1.62 -12.52
C VAL A 494 -7.26 2.10 -11.06
N ARG A 495 -6.43 3.08 -10.68
CA ARG A 495 -6.45 3.74 -9.36
C ARG A 495 -7.26 5.03 -9.37
N GLY A 496 -8.07 5.25 -10.40
CA GLY A 496 -8.75 6.52 -10.63
C GLY A 496 -7.86 7.50 -11.40
N THR A 497 -8.10 8.79 -11.18
CA THR A 497 -7.40 9.86 -11.87
C THR A 497 -6.16 10.27 -11.07
N LEU A 498 -4.98 10.01 -11.60
CA LEU A 498 -3.74 10.57 -11.05
C LEU A 498 -3.61 12.03 -11.44
N LYS A 499 -3.28 12.90 -10.49
CA LYS A 499 -3.04 14.33 -10.73
C LYS A 499 -1.55 14.65 -10.67
N VAL A 500 -1.06 15.44 -11.61
CA VAL A 500 0.39 15.67 -11.73
C VAL A 500 0.80 16.95 -11.02
N MET A 501 1.81 16.87 -10.16
CA MET A 501 2.57 18.01 -9.64
C MET A 501 3.91 18.16 -10.36
N ALA A 502 4.48 19.37 -10.32
CA ALA A 502 5.87 19.63 -10.68
C ALA A 502 6.63 20.03 -9.40
N GLY A 503 7.41 19.11 -8.85
CA GLY A 503 8.08 19.28 -7.56
C GLY A 503 8.60 17.96 -7.02
N SER A 504 9.60 18.06 -6.15
CA SER A 504 10.30 16.92 -5.53
C SER A 504 9.84 16.58 -4.12
N ALA A 505 8.91 17.37 -3.55
CA ALA A 505 8.41 17.18 -2.21
C ALA A 505 6.94 17.57 -2.09
N PHE A 506 6.16 16.79 -1.35
CA PHE A 506 4.83 17.15 -0.88
C PHE A 506 4.53 16.44 0.44
N SER A 507 3.47 16.87 1.13
CA SER A 507 3.07 16.26 2.40
C SER A 507 1.57 15.97 2.41
N THR A 508 1.17 14.92 3.12
CA THR A 508 -0.24 14.65 3.45
C THR A 508 -0.50 14.86 4.94
N VAL A 509 -1.72 15.25 5.29
CA VAL A 509 -2.17 15.45 6.68
C VAL A 509 -3.46 14.66 6.91
N LEU A 510 -3.45 13.77 7.90
CA LEU A 510 -4.59 12.90 8.24
C LEU A 510 -4.90 12.96 9.74
N PRO A 511 -6.15 13.18 10.15
CA PRO A 511 -6.52 13.15 11.56
C PRO A 511 -6.57 11.71 12.09
N PHE A 512 -6.25 11.54 13.38
CA PHE A 512 -6.39 10.29 14.10
C PHE A 512 -7.57 10.36 15.09
N HIS A 513 -8.50 9.42 14.97
CA HIS A 513 -9.72 9.38 15.79
C HIS A 513 -9.75 8.20 16.78
N GLY A 514 -8.62 7.55 17.03
CA GLY A 514 -8.53 6.48 18.02
C GLY A 514 -8.74 5.07 17.49
N MET A 515 -8.18 4.11 18.22
CA MET A 515 -8.31 2.67 18.00
C MET A 515 -8.54 1.98 19.36
N LEU A 516 -9.62 1.23 19.53
CA LEU A 516 -9.90 0.51 20.77
C LEU A 516 -9.96 -1.02 20.56
N PRO A 517 -9.72 -1.81 21.62
CA PRO A 517 -9.88 -3.26 21.54
C PRO A 517 -11.35 -3.70 21.57
N GLY A 518 -12.31 -2.78 21.67
CA GLY A 518 -13.72 -3.15 21.74
C GLY A 518 -14.56 -1.98 22.22
N PHE A 519 -15.67 -2.29 22.90
CA PHE A 519 -16.60 -1.29 23.40
C PHE A 519 -16.79 -1.39 24.91
N THR A 520 -17.12 -0.27 25.54
CA THR A 520 -17.57 -0.22 26.95
C THR A 520 -18.96 -0.83 27.14
N LEU A 521 -19.33 -1.15 28.38
CA LEU A 521 -20.60 -1.74 28.78
C LEU A 521 -21.81 -1.01 28.14
N PRO A 522 -22.65 -1.72 27.37
CA PRO A 522 -23.89 -1.17 26.85
C PRO A 522 -24.88 -0.79 27.95
N GLU A 523 -25.64 0.28 27.73
CA GLU A 523 -26.63 0.83 28.67
C GLU A 523 -27.99 1.09 28.01
N ASP A 524 -28.20 0.67 26.76
CA ASP A 524 -29.50 0.75 26.12
C ASP A 524 -30.55 -0.12 26.83
N ALA A 525 -31.83 0.25 26.68
CA ALA A 525 -32.92 -0.36 27.43
C ALA A 525 -33.18 -1.85 27.13
N THR A 526 -32.62 -2.38 26.03
CA THR A 526 -32.83 -3.76 25.58
C THR A 526 -31.64 -4.68 25.84
N PHE A 527 -30.51 -4.14 26.29
CA PHE A 527 -29.34 -4.92 26.69
C PHE A 527 -29.62 -5.82 27.90
N SER A 528 -29.05 -7.03 27.89
CA SER A 528 -29.17 -8.01 28.96
C SER A 528 -27.82 -8.64 29.27
N ALA A 529 -27.25 -8.29 30.43
CA ALA A 529 -26.02 -8.90 30.96
C ALA A 529 -26.15 -10.43 31.10
N ALA A 530 -27.33 -10.94 31.47
CA ALA A 530 -27.59 -12.37 31.57
C ALA A 530 -27.59 -13.08 30.20
N THR A 531 -28.05 -12.38 29.15
CA THR A 531 -28.05 -12.90 27.79
C THR A 531 -26.63 -13.01 27.26
N VAL A 532 -25.83 -11.94 27.36
CA VAL A 532 -24.44 -11.99 26.89
C VAL A 532 -23.60 -12.99 27.69
N ALA A 533 -23.82 -13.12 29.00
CA ALA A 533 -23.20 -14.17 29.81
C ALA A 533 -23.53 -15.58 29.27
N SER A 534 -24.76 -15.83 28.81
CA SER A 534 -25.11 -17.11 28.16
C SER A 534 -24.37 -17.34 26.84
N TYR A 535 -24.11 -16.29 26.06
CA TYR A 535 -23.36 -16.39 24.81
C TYR A 535 -21.86 -16.59 25.06
N LEU A 536 -21.31 -15.97 26.10
CA LEU A 536 -19.96 -16.25 26.55
C LEU A 536 -19.82 -17.70 27.07
N ALA A 537 -20.81 -18.23 27.80
CA ALA A 537 -20.79 -19.63 28.19
C ALA A 537 -20.84 -20.61 27.00
N ASP A 538 -21.55 -20.26 25.92
CA ASP A 538 -21.51 -21.02 24.67
C ASP A 538 -20.13 -20.93 23.99
N LEU A 539 -19.52 -19.74 23.94
CA LEU A 539 -18.12 -19.57 23.49
C LEU A 539 -17.16 -20.43 24.32
N ASP A 540 -17.30 -20.43 25.64
CA ASP A 540 -16.50 -21.23 26.56
C ASP A 540 -16.60 -22.73 26.26
N SER A 541 -17.81 -23.24 26.04
CA SER A 541 -18.03 -24.63 25.67
C SER A 541 -17.44 -25.01 24.30
N ARG A 542 -17.42 -24.10 23.32
CA ARG A 542 -16.87 -24.36 21.97
C ARG A 542 -15.36 -24.30 21.90
N THR A 543 -14.76 -23.66 22.90
CA THR A 543 -13.32 -23.41 22.99
C THR A 543 -12.68 -24.24 24.09
N GLU A 544 -13.25 -25.39 24.44
CA GLU A 544 -12.63 -26.32 25.38
C GLU A 544 -11.27 -26.81 24.83
N ILE A 545 -10.24 -26.83 25.66
CA ILE A 545 -8.89 -27.29 25.25
C ILE A 545 -8.91 -28.75 24.78
N ALA A 546 -9.82 -29.56 25.33
CA ALA A 546 -10.01 -30.96 24.95
C ALA A 546 -10.95 -31.15 23.75
N ASP A 547 -11.33 -30.08 23.04
CA ASP A 547 -12.26 -30.13 21.92
C ASP A 547 -11.79 -31.10 20.81
N THR A 548 -12.72 -31.92 20.34
CA THR A 548 -12.53 -32.90 19.27
C THR A 548 -12.71 -32.32 17.87
N GLU A 549 -13.31 -31.13 17.74
CA GLU A 549 -13.49 -30.43 16.46
C GLU A 549 -12.23 -29.66 16.04
N ASN A 550 -11.27 -29.52 16.95
CA ASN A 550 -9.99 -28.86 16.74
C ASN A 550 -10.13 -27.38 16.32
N PHE A 551 -11.19 -26.69 16.77
CA PHE A 551 -11.38 -25.27 16.49
C PHE A 551 -10.35 -24.42 17.25
N LEU A 552 -10.27 -24.60 18.57
CA LEU A 552 -9.26 -23.94 19.40
C LEU A 552 -7.84 -24.37 19.00
N ASN A 553 -7.64 -25.65 18.70
CA ASN A 553 -6.31 -26.23 18.47
C ASN A 553 -5.93 -26.38 16.98
N ALA A 554 -6.60 -25.66 16.08
CA ALA A 554 -6.36 -25.73 14.64
C ALA A 554 -4.86 -25.63 14.31
N GLU A 555 -4.38 -26.48 13.39
CA GLU A 555 -2.94 -26.59 13.07
C GLU A 555 -2.40 -25.32 12.39
N GLY A 556 -3.19 -24.72 11.50
CA GLY A 556 -2.80 -23.52 10.77
C GLY A 556 -3.04 -22.24 11.58
N PRO A 557 -2.09 -21.28 11.58
CA PRO A 557 -2.15 -20.06 12.40
C PRO A 557 -3.36 -19.18 12.05
N TYR A 558 -3.74 -19.10 10.77
CA TYR A 558 -4.92 -18.34 10.35
C TYR A 558 -6.22 -18.87 10.96
N TRP A 559 -6.43 -20.19 10.91
CA TRP A 559 -7.65 -20.79 11.47
C TRP A 559 -7.65 -20.76 13.00
N ASN A 560 -6.48 -20.94 13.62
CA ASN A 560 -6.35 -20.80 15.06
C ASN A 560 -6.67 -19.36 15.51
N SER A 561 -6.28 -18.37 14.72
CA SER A 561 -6.59 -16.95 14.95
C SER A 561 -8.09 -16.65 15.00
N LYS A 562 -8.93 -17.43 14.29
CA LYS A 562 -10.39 -17.30 14.35
C LYS A 562 -10.97 -17.73 15.71
N ALA A 563 -10.21 -18.44 16.55
CA ALA A 563 -10.56 -18.67 17.95
C ALA A 563 -10.02 -17.58 18.89
N LEU A 564 -8.82 -17.04 18.60
CA LEU A 564 -8.17 -16.02 19.42
C LEU A 564 -8.99 -14.73 19.52
N TYR A 565 -9.49 -14.21 18.40
CA TYR A 565 -10.18 -12.92 18.39
C TYR A 565 -11.48 -12.93 19.21
N PRO A 566 -12.41 -13.91 19.05
CA PRO A 566 -13.60 -13.99 19.90
C PRO A 566 -13.28 -14.22 21.39
N LEU A 567 -12.23 -14.97 21.72
CA LEU A 567 -11.79 -15.16 23.12
C LEU A 567 -11.27 -13.85 23.73
N ALA A 568 -10.51 -13.07 22.97
CA ALA A 568 -10.05 -11.75 23.40
C ALA A 568 -11.22 -10.78 23.63
N GLN A 569 -12.16 -10.71 22.68
CA GLN A 569 -13.41 -9.96 22.85
C GLN A 569 -14.21 -10.45 24.08
N GLY A 570 -14.36 -11.77 24.21
CA GLY A 570 -15.06 -12.40 25.33
C GLY A 570 -14.44 -12.09 26.69
N THR A 571 -13.12 -11.98 26.77
CA THR A 571 -12.39 -11.59 28.00
C THR A 571 -12.77 -10.18 28.43
N ILE A 572 -12.74 -9.22 27.50
CA ILE A 572 -13.11 -7.82 27.76
C ILE A 572 -14.58 -7.73 28.20
N ILE A 573 -15.47 -8.44 27.52
CA ILE A 573 -16.90 -8.45 27.84
C ILE A 573 -17.15 -9.08 29.22
N ALA A 574 -16.54 -10.22 29.50
CA ALA A 574 -16.69 -10.95 30.77
C ALA A 574 -16.23 -10.09 31.97
N ASP A 575 -15.11 -9.39 31.83
CA ASP A 575 -14.60 -8.48 32.84
C ASP A 575 -15.58 -7.33 33.11
N GLN A 576 -16.08 -6.68 32.06
CA GLN A 576 -17.00 -5.54 32.19
C GLN A 576 -18.35 -5.89 32.80
N ILE A 577 -18.86 -7.12 32.60
CA ILE A 577 -20.09 -7.60 33.27
C ILE A 577 -19.82 -8.19 34.66
N GLY A 578 -18.57 -8.26 35.10
CA GLY A 578 -18.16 -8.77 36.41
C GLY A 578 -18.15 -10.31 36.52
N ASP A 579 -18.10 -11.04 35.42
CA ASP A 579 -17.98 -12.51 35.41
C ASP A 579 -16.51 -12.95 35.43
N ALA A 580 -15.92 -12.92 36.62
CA ALA A 580 -14.52 -13.30 36.82
C ALA A 580 -14.23 -14.77 36.42
N THR A 581 -15.22 -15.67 36.46
CA THR A 581 -14.99 -17.09 36.12
C THR A 581 -14.76 -17.25 34.62
N LEU A 582 -15.63 -16.65 33.81
CA LEU A 582 -15.47 -16.68 32.35
C LEU A 582 -14.24 -15.87 31.92
N ARG A 583 -14.02 -14.69 32.52
CA ARG A 583 -12.83 -13.87 32.23
C ARG A 583 -11.53 -14.65 32.45
N ASP A 584 -11.35 -15.20 33.66
CA ASP A 584 -10.12 -15.92 34.01
C ASP A 584 -9.97 -17.21 33.17
N GLY A 585 -11.09 -17.86 32.81
CA GLY A 585 -11.10 -19.02 31.91
C GLY A 585 -10.69 -18.68 30.47
N PHE A 586 -11.13 -17.54 29.93
CA PHE A 586 -10.72 -17.09 28.60
C PHE A 586 -9.26 -16.63 28.57
N ILE A 587 -8.78 -15.93 29.60
CA ILE A 587 -7.36 -15.58 29.74
C ILE A 587 -6.51 -16.85 29.69
N ALA A 588 -6.84 -17.87 30.47
CA ALA A 588 -6.09 -19.13 30.48
C ALA A 588 -6.09 -19.85 29.11
N LYS A 589 -7.17 -19.74 28.33
CA LYS A 589 -7.23 -20.29 26.96
C LYS A 589 -6.41 -19.49 25.97
N LEU A 590 -6.40 -18.16 26.09
CA LEU A 590 -5.56 -17.28 25.28
C LEU A 590 -4.08 -17.54 25.57
N GLU A 591 -3.69 -17.58 26.84
CA GLU A 591 -2.34 -17.93 27.28
C GLU A 591 -1.93 -19.30 26.73
N TYR A 592 -2.76 -20.34 26.90
CA TYR A 592 -2.49 -21.67 26.34
C TYR A 592 -2.16 -21.65 24.83
N LEU A 593 -2.92 -20.90 24.03
CA LEU A 593 -2.66 -20.80 22.58
C LEU A 593 -1.44 -19.97 22.23
N LEU A 594 -1.23 -18.86 22.94
CA LEU A 594 -0.08 -18.00 22.72
C LEU A 594 1.21 -18.73 23.13
N GLU A 595 1.21 -19.43 24.25
CA GLU A 595 2.33 -20.24 24.74
C GLU A 595 2.70 -21.37 23.79
N ASP A 596 1.71 -22.07 23.20
CA ASP A 596 1.90 -23.11 22.18
C ASP A 596 2.66 -22.55 20.96
N TRP A 597 2.21 -21.41 20.40
CA TRP A 597 2.93 -20.78 19.28
C TRP A 597 4.28 -20.18 19.66
N PHE A 598 4.40 -19.64 20.88
CA PHE A 598 5.57 -18.92 21.33
C PHE A 598 6.65 -19.81 21.94
N THR A 599 6.43 -21.12 22.01
CA THR A 599 7.39 -22.05 22.61
C THR A 599 7.67 -23.22 21.68
N TYR A 600 8.89 -23.30 21.19
CA TYR A 600 9.32 -24.47 20.43
C TYR A 600 9.72 -25.64 21.34
N ASP A 601 8.95 -26.73 21.27
CA ASP A 601 9.09 -27.90 22.16
C ASP A 601 9.81 -29.11 21.54
N GLY A 602 10.43 -28.95 20.38
CA GLY A 602 11.29 -29.97 19.76
C GLY A 602 10.77 -30.50 18.42
N ASP A 603 11.45 -31.49 17.84
CA ASP A 603 11.24 -31.87 16.42
C ASP A 603 9.84 -32.45 16.12
N THR A 604 9.07 -32.81 17.15
CA THR A 604 7.69 -33.31 17.02
C THR A 604 6.63 -32.23 17.21
N ASP A 605 7.05 -31.02 17.55
CA ASP A 605 6.18 -29.86 17.72
C ASP A 605 5.63 -29.41 16.35
N PRO A 606 4.30 -29.42 16.15
CA PRO A 606 3.69 -29.00 14.90
C PRO A 606 3.54 -27.48 14.78
N LYS A 607 3.64 -26.70 15.86
CA LYS A 607 3.27 -25.27 15.91
C LYS A 607 4.37 -24.46 16.57
N TYR A 608 5.17 -23.78 15.75
CA TYR A 608 6.20 -22.90 16.26
C TYR A 608 6.56 -21.81 15.27
N LEU A 609 7.17 -20.76 15.79
CA LEU A 609 7.74 -19.69 14.99
C LEU A 609 9.13 -20.04 14.47
N TYR A 610 9.40 -19.66 13.23
CA TYR A 610 10.67 -19.80 12.55
C TYR A 610 11.17 -18.45 12.04
N TYR A 611 12.39 -18.07 12.40
CA TYR A 611 13.06 -16.87 11.92
C TYR A 611 14.01 -17.17 10.76
N ASN A 612 13.68 -16.65 9.59
CA ASN A 612 14.47 -16.73 8.37
C ASN A 612 15.46 -15.58 8.27
N ARG A 613 16.75 -15.88 8.44
CA ARG A 613 17.82 -14.87 8.35
C ARG A 613 18.05 -14.33 6.95
N ALA A 614 17.76 -15.10 5.90
CA ALA A 614 17.97 -14.67 4.53
C ALA A 614 17.06 -13.49 4.16
N TRP A 615 15.83 -13.47 4.68
CA TRP A 615 14.91 -12.35 4.55
C TRP A 615 15.00 -11.38 5.73
N GLY A 616 15.31 -11.88 6.93
CA GLY A 616 15.05 -11.15 8.17
C GLY A 616 13.55 -11.09 8.43
N SER A 617 12.89 -12.26 8.47
CA SER A 617 11.44 -12.38 8.60
C SER A 617 11.07 -13.60 9.45
N VAL A 618 9.94 -13.54 10.14
CA VAL A 618 9.38 -14.60 10.98
C VAL A 618 8.14 -15.17 10.31
N TYR A 619 7.98 -16.48 10.36
CA TYR A 619 6.78 -17.17 9.90
C TYR A 619 6.60 -18.49 10.68
N TYR A 620 5.66 -19.32 10.26
CA TYR A 620 5.21 -20.50 11.00
C TYR A 620 5.79 -21.82 10.47
N SER A 621 5.72 -22.85 11.29
CA SER A 621 5.94 -24.24 10.87
C SER A 621 4.93 -24.72 9.81
N ASP A 622 3.75 -24.09 9.76
CA ASP A 622 2.71 -24.29 8.76
C ASP A 622 2.84 -23.37 7.54
N ASN A 623 2.33 -23.82 6.38
CA ASN A 623 2.37 -23.06 5.12
C ASN A 623 0.98 -22.83 4.51
N THR A 624 -0.09 -22.91 5.30
CA THR A 624 -1.43 -22.57 4.81
C THR A 624 -1.42 -21.11 4.33
N PHE A 625 -2.07 -20.86 3.19
CA PHE A 625 -2.08 -19.57 2.49
C PHE A 625 -0.69 -19.01 2.13
N ASN A 626 0.32 -19.88 2.02
CA ASN A 626 1.71 -19.52 1.68
C ASN A 626 2.37 -18.55 2.66
N THR A 627 1.94 -18.57 3.92
CA THR A 627 2.55 -17.81 5.03
C THR A 627 4.03 -18.11 5.23
N ALA A 628 4.55 -19.28 4.84
CA ALA A 628 5.99 -19.57 4.90
C ALA A 628 6.70 -19.46 3.54
N GLY A 629 6.20 -20.15 2.52
CA GLY A 629 6.85 -20.31 1.22
C GLY A 629 6.87 -19.04 0.36
N GLU A 630 5.94 -18.12 0.58
CA GLU A 630 5.84 -16.86 -0.17
C GLU A 630 5.77 -15.63 0.74
N LEU A 631 5.87 -15.81 2.07
CA LEU A 631 5.77 -14.75 3.07
C LEU A 631 4.47 -13.94 2.96
N SER A 632 3.37 -14.63 2.68
CA SER A 632 2.06 -14.01 2.49
C SER A 632 1.32 -13.83 3.82
N ASP A 633 0.50 -12.78 3.92
CA ASP A 633 -0.52 -12.64 4.96
C ASP A 633 0.02 -12.55 6.40
N HIS A 634 1.27 -12.11 6.56
CA HIS A 634 1.91 -11.93 7.85
C HIS A 634 1.18 -10.90 8.71
N SER A 635 0.82 -9.72 8.16
CA SER A 635 0.07 -8.71 8.92
C SER A 635 -1.29 -9.24 9.39
N PHE A 636 -1.97 -10.06 8.59
CA PHE A 636 -3.26 -10.66 8.98
C PHE A 636 -3.08 -11.62 10.15
N THR A 637 -2.21 -12.62 9.99
CA THR A 637 -2.05 -13.71 10.96
C THR A 637 -1.28 -13.29 12.21
N HIS A 638 -0.16 -12.58 12.07
CA HIS A 638 0.56 -12.00 13.21
C HIS A 638 -0.33 -11.00 13.96
N GLY A 639 -1.12 -10.19 13.23
CA GLY A 639 -2.03 -9.22 13.82
C GLY A 639 -3.00 -9.83 14.82
N TYR A 640 -3.58 -11.00 14.53
CA TYR A 640 -4.46 -11.69 15.48
C TYR A 640 -3.75 -12.20 16.75
N LEU A 641 -2.54 -12.75 16.60
CA LEU A 641 -1.72 -13.22 17.73
C LEU A 641 -1.30 -12.05 18.62
N VAL A 642 -0.83 -10.95 18.01
CA VAL A 642 -0.44 -9.72 18.72
C VAL A 642 -1.66 -9.08 19.39
N TYR A 643 -2.82 -9.08 18.73
CA TYR A 643 -4.06 -8.56 19.30
C TYR A 643 -4.47 -9.32 20.57
N ALA A 644 -4.48 -10.65 20.52
CA ALA A 644 -4.76 -11.49 21.67
C ALA A 644 -3.77 -11.26 22.82
N ALA A 645 -2.47 -11.18 22.51
CA ALA A 645 -1.43 -10.87 23.48
C ALA A 645 -1.59 -9.48 24.12
N ALA A 646 -2.00 -8.47 23.34
CA ALA A 646 -2.27 -7.12 23.85
C ALA A 646 -3.47 -7.07 24.81
N VAL A 647 -4.49 -7.89 24.57
CA VAL A 647 -5.63 -8.04 25.50
C VAL A 647 -5.19 -8.77 26.78
N VAL A 648 -4.45 -9.88 26.66
CA VAL A 648 -3.90 -10.60 27.84
C VAL A 648 -3.02 -9.69 28.68
N ALA A 649 -2.19 -8.85 28.05
CA ALA A 649 -1.31 -7.90 28.73
C ALA A 649 -2.03 -6.91 29.66
N MET A 650 -3.30 -6.61 29.41
CA MET A 650 -4.11 -5.80 30.34
C MET A 650 -4.36 -6.54 31.66
N TYR A 651 -4.54 -7.86 31.63
CA TYR A 651 -5.01 -8.66 32.75
C TYR A 651 -3.89 -9.45 33.45
N ASP A 652 -2.84 -9.82 32.71
CA ASP A 652 -1.66 -10.50 33.25
C ASP A 652 -0.34 -9.79 32.86
N PRO A 653 0.20 -8.94 33.74
CA PRO A 653 1.53 -8.37 33.54
C PRO A 653 2.66 -9.40 33.55
N ALA A 654 2.46 -10.60 34.14
CA ALA A 654 3.49 -11.64 34.14
C ALA A 654 3.70 -12.23 32.75
N PHE A 655 2.63 -12.38 31.96
CA PHE A 655 2.69 -12.74 30.55
C PHE A 655 3.63 -11.83 29.75
N ILE A 656 3.56 -10.50 29.95
CA ILE A 656 4.47 -9.55 29.28
C ILE A 656 5.93 -9.87 29.61
N ALA A 657 6.24 -10.15 30.88
CA ALA A 657 7.59 -10.48 31.30
C ALA A 657 8.07 -11.83 30.74
N ALA A 658 7.17 -12.80 30.58
CA ALA A 658 7.48 -14.14 30.09
C ALA A 658 7.59 -14.20 28.54
N TYR A 659 6.66 -13.58 27.82
CA TYR A 659 6.50 -13.76 26.37
C TYR A 659 6.50 -12.46 25.56
N GLY A 660 6.66 -11.28 26.18
CA GLY A 660 6.63 -10.01 25.45
C GLY A 660 7.64 -9.92 24.32
N GLY A 661 8.83 -10.49 24.49
CA GLY A 661 9.83 -10.56 23.42
C GLY A 661 9.44 -11.46 22.23
N MET A 662 8.55 -12.43 22.43
CA MET A 662 8.00 -13.25 21.33
C MET A 662 6.92 -12.48 20.55
N VAL A 663 6.09 -11.70 21.26
CA VAL A 663 5.13 -10.78 20.63
C VAL A 663 5.87 -9.73 19.78
N ASP A 664 6.95 -9.17 20.33
CA ASP A 664 7.80 -8.20 19.63
C ASP A 664 8.40 -8.75 18.34
N ILE A 665 8.74 -10.05 18.29
CA ILE A 665 9.27 -10.69 17.09
C ILE A 665 8.23 -10.73 15.96
N LEU A 666 6.97 -11.03 16.28
CA LEU A 666 5.88 -11.01 15.32
C LEU A 666 5.59 -9.58 14.85
N LEU A 667 5.53 -8.65 15.79
CA LEU A 667 5.23 -7.25 15.49
C LEU A 667 6.33 -6.61 14.65
N ASN A 668 7.60 -6.88 14.96
CA ASN A 668 8.73 -6.41 14.18
C ASN A 668 8.71 -7.00 12.76
N ASP A 669 8.16 -8.20 12.55
CA ASP A 669 8.12 -8.77 11.20
C ASP A 669 7.32 -7.91 10.21
N TYR A 670 6.15 -7.40 10.59
CA TYR A 670 5.31 -6.59 9.69
C TYR A 670 5.35 -5.08 9.96
N MET A 671 5.71 -4.66 11.18
CA MET A 671 5.56 -3.29 11.68
C MET A 671 6.84 -2.72 12.32
N THR A 672 8.04 -3.16 11.90
CA THR A 672 9.27 -2.53 12.41
C THR A 672 9.28 -1.03 12.05
N PRO A 673 9.35 -0.13 13.04
CA PRO A 673 9.37 1.32 12.79
C PRO A 673 10.77 1.83 12.41
N GLU A 674 11.82 1.04 12.62
CA GLU A 674 13.20 1.42 12.31
C GLU A 674 13.54 1.18 10.83
N LYS A 675 14.03 2.23 10.17
CA LYS A 675 14.56 2.14 8.80
C LYS A 675 15.96 1.53 8.80
N GLY A 676 16.22 0.64 7.84
CA GLY A 676 17.56 0.09 7.61
C GLY A 676 18.00 -0.97 8.63
N ASP A 677 17.10 -1.46 9.48
CA ASP A 677 17.41 -2.49 10.48
C ASP A 677 17.98 -3.78 9.86
N ALA A 678 18.88 -4.42 10.62
CA ALA A 678 19.57 -5.64 10.19
C ALA A 678 18.68 -6.89 10.29
N TYR A 679 17.66 -6.87 11.13
CA TYR A 679 16.87 -8.04 11.51
C TYR A 679 15.48 -8.07 10.86
N TYR A 680 14.86 -6.91 10.66
CA TYR A 680 13.50 -6.76 10.15
C TYR A 680 13.38 -5.63 9.14
N ALA A 681 12.52 -5.81 8.14
CA ALA A 681 12.28 -4.79 7.13
C ALA A 681 11.32 -3.73 7.70
N TYR A 682 11.64 -2.46 7.46
CA TYR A 682 10.76 -1.33 7.79
C TYR A 682 9.38 -1.54 7.19
N LEU A 683 8.34 -1.53 8.05
CA LEU A 683 6.92 -1.68 7.70
C LEU A 683 6.67 -2.68 6.55
N ARG A 684 7.20 -3.91 6.67
CA ARG A 684 7.34 -4.89 5.57
C ARG A 684 6.14 -4.97 4.63
N SER A 685 4.92 -5.05 5.17
CA SER A 685 3.71 -5.24 4.36
C SER A 685 3.18 -3.94 3.76
N PHE A 686 3.57 -2.78 4.29
CA PHE A 686 2.97 -1.49 3.99
C PHE A 686 3.73 -0.75 2.88
N ASP A 687 3.00 -0.32 1.85
CA ASP A 687 3.52 0.52 0.78
C ASP A 687 3.11 1.97 1.04
N ALA A 688 4.04 2.76 1.54
CA ALA A 688 3.81 4.16 1.92
C ALA A 688 3.39 5.06 0.75
N TRP A 689 3.70 4.70 -0.51
CA TRP A 689 3.20 5.45 -1.66
C TRP A 689 1.79 5.01 -2.05
N ALA A 690 1.52 3.70 -2.09
CA ALA A 690 0.18 3.18 -2.38
C ALA A 690 -0.82 3.49 -1.26
N GLY A 691 -0.32 3.75 -0.06
CA GLY A 691 -1.07 4.09 1.14
C GLY A 691 -1.71 2.88 1.81
N HIS A 692 -1.38 1.66 1.41
CA HIS A 692 -1.99 0.44 1.94
C HIS A 692 -1.01 -0.74 1.94
N SER A 693 -1.37 -1.80 2.64
CA SER A 693 -0.59 -3.03 2.73
C SER A 693 -0.73 -3.89 1.46
N TRP A 694 0.28 -4.72 1.19
CA TRP A 694 0.25 -5.78 0.18
C TRP A 694 0.34 -7.15 0.86
N ALA A 695 -0.54 -8.07 0.48
CA ALA A 695 -0.68 -9.37 1.13
C ALA A 695 0.44 -10.36 0.75
N HIS A 696 0.81 -10.41 -0.53
CA HIS A 696 1.70 -11.45 -1.06
C HIS A 696 3.18 -11.03 -1.03
N GLY A 697 4.05 -11.82 -0.41
CA GLY A 697 5.45 -11.43 -0.17
C GLY A 697 6.29 -11.16 -1.42
N PHE A 698 6.01 -11.82 -2.53
CA PHE A 698 6.75 -11.57 -3.79
C PHE A 698 6.01 -10.70 -4.81
N GLY A 699 4.69 -10.49 -4.68
CA GLY A 699 3.89 -9.84 -5.73
C GLY A 699 4.03 -10.47 -7.13
N SER A 700 4.17 -11.79 -7.23
CA SER A 700 4.53 -12.51 -8.46
C SER A 700 3.35 -12.74 -9.42
N PHE A 701 2.62 -11.68 -9.77
CA PHE A 701 1.49 -11.71 -10.71
C PHE A 701 1.65 -10.69 -11.84
N ALA A 702 0.99 -10.92 -12.97
CA ALA A 702 1.05 -10.03 -14.12
C ALA A 702 0.42 -8.66 -13.84
N GLU A 703 -0.51 -8.61 -12.88
CA GLU A 703 -1.22 -7.45 -12.36
C GLU A 703 -0.51 -6.80 -11.16
N GLY A 704 0.67 -7.29 -10.77
CA GLY A 704 1.41 -6.83 -9.59
C GLY A 704 0.90 -7.45 -8.29
N ASN A 705 1.22 -6.81 -7.17
CA ASN A 705 0.80 -7.29 -5.85
C ASN A 705 -0.70 -7.05 -5.60
N ASN A 706 -1.27 -7.63 -4.53
CA ASN A 706 -2.69 -7.53 -4.19
C ASN A 706 -2.96 -7.42 -2.69
N LEU A 707 -4.13 -6.90 -2.35
CA LEU A 707 -4.74 -6.98 -1.03
C LEU A 707 -6.22 -7.35 -1.20
N GLU A 708 -6.70 -8.30 -0.39
CA GLU A 708 -8.11 -8.70 -0.35
C GLU A 708 -8.78 -8.13 0.89
N SER A 709 -8.42 -8.63 2.09
CA SER A 709 -9.04 -8.22 3.35
C SER A 709 -8.39 -6.95 3.91
N THR A 710 -9.08 -5.82 3.72
CA THR A 710 -8.64 -4.54 4.28
C THR A 710 -8.80 -4.48 5.79
N SER A 711 -9.86 -5.07 6.34
CA SER A 711 -10.12 -5.09 7.78
C SER A 711 -9.14 -5.97 8.55
N GLU A 712 -8.62 -7.07 7.98
CA GLU A 712 -7.53 -7.82 8.61
C GLU A 712 -6.21 -7.02 8.60
N ALA A 713 -5.94 -6.22 7.56
CA ALA A 713 -4.82 -5.28 7.56
C ALA A 713 -4.98 -4.21 8.66
N LEU A 714 -6.16 -3.57 8.74
CA LEU A 714 -6.47 -2.58 9.78
C LEU A 714 -6.36 -3.15 11.20
N ASN A 715 -6.85 -4.37 11.41
CA ASN A 715 -6.73 -5.04 12.71
C ASN A 715 -5.27 -5.28 13.13
N SER A 716 -4.35 -5.44 12.18
CA SER A 716 -2.92 -5.57 12.49
C SER A 716 -2.31 -4.29 13.06
N TRP A 717 -2.75 -3.11 12.60
CA TRP A 717 -2.35 -1.82 13.17
C TRP A 717 -2.98 -1.62 14.55
N VAL A 718 -4.25 -1.99 14.72
CA VAL A 718 -4.92 -1.97 16.03
C VAL A 718 -4.16 -2.85 17.02
N ALA A 719 -3.76 -4.06 16.63
CA ALA A 719 -2.96 -4.95 17.45
C ALA A 719 -1.62 -4.31 17.89
N GLY A 720 -0.89 -3.74 16.94
CA GLY A 720 0.37 -3.04 17.19
C GLY A 720 0.22 -1.84 18.12
N TYR A 721 -0.82 -1.04 17.92
CA TYR A 721 -1.16 0.11 18.75
C TYR A 721 -1.44 -0.32 20.20
N LEU A 722 -2.31 -1.31 20.39
CA LEU A 722 -2.67 -1.80 21.73
C LEU A 722 -1.48 -2.41 22.47
N TRP A 723 -0.61 -3.15 21.76
CA TRP A 723 0.63 -3.67 22.35
C TRP A 723 1.61 -2.55 22.71
N GLY A 724 1.76 -1.56 21.82
CA GLY A 724 2.56 -0.36 22.07
C GLY A 724 2.10 0.39 23.32
N LEU A 725 0.79 0.58 23.51
CA LEU A 725 0.23 1.18 24.72
C LEU A 725 0.46 0.32 25.97
N ALA A 726 0.33 -1.00 25.87
CA ALA A 726 0.55 -1.91 27.00
C ALA A 726 2.02 -1.90 27.46
N THR A 727 2.96 -1.83 26.52
CA THR A 727 4.41 -1.88 26.77
C THR A 727 5.08 -0.51 26.91
N GLY A 728 4.43 0.57 26.46
CA GLY A 728 4.92 1.95 26.55
C GLY A 728 5.92 2.27 25.45
N ASP A 729 5.74 1.63 24.30
CA ASP A 729 6.59 1.78 23.13
C ASP A 729 5.95 2.81 22.19
N GLU A 730 6.32 4.07 22.39
CA GLU A 730 5.78 5.22 21.65
C GLU A 730 6.06 5.12 20.14
N ALA A 731 7.25 4.63 19.75
CA ALA A 731 7.59 4.47 18.33
C ALA A 731 6.66 3.47 17.62
N ARG A 732 6.21 2.42 18.33
CA ARG A 732 5.21 1.49 17.80
C ARG A 732 3.80 2.04 17.83
N VAL A 733 3.46 2.84 18.83
CA VAL A 733 2.21 3.59 18.87
C VAL A 733 2.11 4.48 17.63
N ASP A 734 3.14 5.25 17.33
CA ASP A 734 3.16 6.18 16.21
C ASP A 734 3.14 5.46 14.86
N ALA A 735 3.92 4.38 14.71
CA ALA A 735 3.89 3.56 13.50
C ALA A 735 2.51 2.94 13.24
N ALA A 736 1.84 2.49 14.30
CA ALA A 736 0.49 1.94 14.20
C ALA A 736 -0.55 3.00 13.85
N ILE A 737 -0.45 4.19 14.43
CA ILE A 737 -1.29 5.34 14.08
C ILE A 737 -1.10 5.73 12.61
N TYR A 738 0.15 5.90 12.17
CA TYR A 738 0.49 6.23 10.79
C TYR A 738 -0.06 5.20 9.78
N GLY A 739 0.22 3.91 10.02
CA GLY A 739 -0.27 2.83 9.17
C GLY A 739 -1.80 2.79 9.11
N PHE A 740 -2.46 2.91 10.26
CA PHE A 740 -3.92 2.85 10.35
C PHE A 740 -4.62 3.99 9.61
N VAL A 741 -4.23 5.25 9.83
CA VAL A 741 -4.91 6.40 9.20
C VAL A 741 -4.65 6.44 7.70
N THR A 742 -3.44 6.12 7.28
CA THR A 742 -3.06 6.10 5.86
C THR A 742 -3.78 4.96 5.13
N GLU A 743 -3.77 3.74 5.70
CA GLU A 743 -4.47 2.59 5.13
C GLU A 743 -5.98 2.81 5.08
N THR A 744 -6.59 3.39 6.13
CA THR A 744 -8.01 3.75 6.11
C THR A 744 -8.33 4.75 5.00
N SER A 745 -7.47 5.77 4.78
CA SER A 745 -7.65 6.74 3.69
C SER A 745 -7.61 6.07 2.31
N ALA A 746 -6.68 5.14 2.10
CA ALA A 746 -6.56 4.38 0.85
C ALA A 746 -7.73 3.40 0.65
N ILE A 747 -8.24 2.78 1.72
CA ILE A 747 -9.39 1.88 1.66
C ILE A 747 -10.66 2.64 1.22
N LYS A 748 -10.91 3.81 1.81
CA LYS A 748 -12.03 4.69 1.42
C LYS A 748 -11.96 5.07 -0.06
N GLU A 749 -10.77 5.24 -0.62
CA GLU A 749 -10.56 5.57 -2.03
C GLU A 749 -10.67 4.36 -2.98
N TYR A 750 -10.00 3.25 -2.67
CA TYR A 750 -9.77 2.16 -3.64
C TYR A 750 -10.70 0.97 -3.47
N TRP A 751 -11.14 0.70 -2.24
CA TRP A 751 -12.07 -0.40 -1.94
C TRP A 751 -13.51 0.05 -1.91
N PHE A 752 -13.79 1.30 -1.53
CA PHE A 752 -15.16 1.78 -1.37
C PHE A 752 -15.52 3.02 -2.20
N ASP A 753 -14.53 3.66 -2.83
CA ASP A 753 -14.69 4.84 -3.68
C ASP A 753 -15.62 5.89 -3.05
N TYR A 754 -15.29 6.35 -1.83
CA TYR A 754 -16.15 7.25 -1.03
C TYR A 754 -16.55 8.51 -1.78
N GLU A 755 -15.66 9.00 -2.64
CA GLU A 755 -15.82 10.20 -3.45
C GLU A 755 -16.52 9.93 -4.80
N GLU A 756 -16.73 8.66 -5.15
CA GLU A 756 -17.37 8.22 -6.40
C GLU A 756 -16.68 8.73 -7.68
N GLU A 757 -15.35 8.81 -7.64
CA GLU A 757 -14.52 9.37 -8.71
C GLU A 757 -13.47 8.38 -9.26
N ASN A 758 -13.23 7.26 -8.57
CA ASN A 758 -12.12 6.37 -8.89
C ASN A 758 -12.51 5.23 -9.81
N TRP A 759 -13.70 4.66 -9.67
CA TRP A 759 -14.11 3.54 -10.52
C TRP A 759 -14.65 4.00 -11.89
N ALA A 760 -14.52 3.16 -12.92
CA ALA A 760 -15.25 3.43 -14.16
C ALA A 760 -16.75 3.18 -13.98
N ASP A 761 -17.58 3.91 -14.73
CA ASP A 761 -19.04 3.79 -14.71
C ASP A 761 -19.54 2.34 -14.83
N GLY A 762 -18.88 1.53 -15.66
CA GLY A 762 -19.25 0.12 -15.84
C GLY A 762 -19.13 -0.72 -14.56
N TYR A 763 -18.28 -0.31 -13.62
CA TYR A 763 -18.12 -0.96 -12.32
C TYR A 763 -19.03 -0.31 -11.26
N ALA A 764 -18.95 1.02 -11.14
CA ALA A 764 -19.67 1.80 -10.14
C ALA A 764 -21.20 1.66 -10.23
N ASN A 765 -21.75 1.39 -11.42
CA ASN A 765 -23.18 1.15 -11.61
C ASN A 765 -23.71 -0.15 -10.97
N TYR A 766 -22.85 -1.05 -10.50
CA TYR A 766 -23.25 -2.38 -10.02
C TYR A 766 -22.66 -2.79 -8.67
N ALA A 767 -21.59 -2.15 -8.23
CA ALA A 767 -20.88 -2.49 -7.00
C ALA A 767 -20.47 -1.22 -6.26
N ALA A 768 -20.55 -1.29 -4.93
CA ALA A 768 -20.04 -0.28 -4.02
C ALA A 768 -18.79 -0.77 -3.26
N VAL A 769 -18.12 -1.79 -3.80
CA VAL A 769 -16.89 -2.37 -3.23
C VAL A 769 -15.98 -2.93 -4.33
N ALA A 770 -14.66 -2.79 -4.19
CA ALA A 770 -13.68 -3.65 -4.82
C ALA A 770 -13.32 -4.79 -3.85
N GLY A 771 -13.63 -6.04 -4.21
CA GLY A 771 -13.31 -7.20 -3.37
C GLY A 771 -11.81 -7.44 -3.25
N MET A 772 -11.06 -7.17 -4.32
CA MET A 772 -9.60 -7.21 -4.32
C MET A 772 -9.03 -6.07 -5.15
N VAL A 773 -7.96 -5.45 -4.65
CA VAL A 773 -7.23 -4.41 -5.36
C VAL A 773 -5.82 -4.89 -5.64
N TRP A 774 -5.37 -4.71 -6.88
CA TRP A 774 -4.07 -5.14 -7.40
C TRP A 774 -3.30 -3.95 -7.92
N GLY A 775 -2.00 -4.05 -8.15
CA GLY A 775 -1.24 -2.98 -8.83
C GLY A 775 -1.87 -2.51 -10.15
N GLY A 776 -2.44 -3.44 -10.93
CA GLY A 776 -2.95 -3.21 -12.27
C GLY A 776 -4.43 -3.47 -12.52
N LYS A 777 -5.21 -3.80 -11.50
CA LYS A 777 -6.66 -4.05 -11.61
C LYS A 777 -7.37 -3.91 -10.26
N TYR A 778 -8.68 -4.03 -10.30
CA TYR A 778 -9.50 -4.34 -9.14
C TYR A 778 -10.66 -5.25 -9.55
N ASP A 779 -11.03 -6.17 -8.66
CA ASP A 779 -12.02 -7.23 -8.89
C ASP A 779 -13.21 -7.10 -7.92
N TYR A 780 -14.41 -7.41 -8.41
CA TYR A 780 -15.57 -7.74 -7.59
C TYR A 780 -15.60 -9.25 -7.33
N ALA A 781 -14.60 -9.74 -6.60
CA ALA A 781 -14.41 -11.16 -6.28
C ALA A 781 -13.55 -11.32 -5.02
N THR A 782 -13.50 -12.53 -4.51
CA THR A 782 -12.55 -12.99 -3.50
C THR A 782 -11.71 -14.15 -4.05
N TRP A 783 -10.63 -14.53 -3.35
CA TRP A 783 -9.82 -15.71 -3.62
C TRP A 783 -10.63 -17.02 -3.63
N PHE A 784 -11.81 -17.02 -3.01
CA PHE A 784 -12.67 -18.19 -2.84
C PHE A 784 -14.04 -18.06 -3.51
N GLY A 785 -14.32 -16.98 -4.24
CA GLY A 785 -15.52 -16.90 -5.09
C GLY A 785 -16.07 -15.50 -5.34
N ALA A 786 -17.32 -15.45 -5.81
CA ALA A 786 -18.00 -14.23 -6.23
C ALA A 786 -19.31 -13.95 -5.45
N ASN A 787 -19.47 -14.52 -4.26
CA ASN A 787 -20.66 -14.28 -3.45
C ASN A 787 -20.60 -12.86 -2.87
N PRO A 788 -21.59 -11.97 -3.14
CA PRO A 788 -21.57 -10.61 -2.63
C PRO A 788 -21.36 -10.54 -1.11
N THR A 789 -22.00 -11.42 -0.34
CA THR A 789 -21.84 -11.45 1.13
C THR A 789 -20.39 -11.62 1.55
N PHE A 790 -19.61 -12.42 0.80
CA PHE A 790 -18.19 -12.62 1.08
C PHE A 790 -17.33 -11.47 0.56
N ILE A 791 -17.67 -10.89 -0.60
CA ILE A 791 -16.94 -9.76 -1.19
C ILE A 791 -17.01 -8.52 -0.29
N TYR A 792 -18.18 -8.21 0.27
CA TYR A 792 -18.33 -7.11 1.23
C TYR A 792 -17.81 -7.51 2.61
N GLY A 793 -18.19 -8.70 3.09
CA GLY A 793 -17.87 -9.13 4.44
C GLY A 793 -16.38 -9.28 4.73
N ILE A 794 -15.56 -9.65 3.73
CA ILE A 794 -14.12 -9.79 3.91
C ILE A 794 -13.42 -8.44 4.20
N GLN A 795 -14.09 -7.31 3.90
CA GLN A 795 -13.63 -5.95 4.21
C GLN A 795 -14.08 -5.45 5.59
N TRP A 796 -14.89 -6.24 6.30
CA TRP A 796 -15.50 -5.88 7.58
C TRP A 796 -15.19 -6.88 8.70
N LEU A 797 -14.54 -8.01 8.39
CA LEU A 797 -14.09 -8.97 9.40
C LEU A 797 -12.60 -8.77 9.73
N PRO A 798 -12.18 -8.90 11.00
CA PRO A 798 -12.99 -9.18 12.16
C PRO A 798 -13.84 -7.97 12.58
N ALA A 799 -15.05 -8.23 13.12
CA ALA A 799 -15.90 -7.16 13.64
C ALA A 799 -15.27 -6.53 14.90
N GLY A 800 -15.02 -5.22 14.87
CA GLY A 800 -14.38 -4.50 15.96
C GLY A 800 -14.68 -3.00 15.94
N GLU A 801 -14.31 -2.31 17.02
CA GLU A 801 -14.58 -0.88 17.18
C GLU A 801 -13.92 -0.03 16.09
N PHE A 802 -12.74 -0.43 15.64
CA PHE A 802 -11.97 0.29 14.61
C PHE A 802 -12.75 0.48 13.30
N LEU A 803 -13.73 -0.38 12.99
CA LEU A 803 -14.58 -0.24 11.80
C LEU A 803 -15.46 1.01 11.82
N THR A 804 -15.69 1.62 12.99
CA THR A 804 -16.41 2.89 13.11
C THR A 804 -15.67 4.05 12.43
N ASN A 805 -14.39 3.89 12.07
CA ASN A 805 -13.64 4.84 11.24
C ASN A 805 -14.14 4.90 9.78
N TYR A 806 -15.07 4.04 9.37
CA TYR A 806 -15.80 4.16 8.11
C TYR A 806 -17.00 5.12 8.18
N ALA A 807 -17.34 5.63 9.37
CA ALA A 807 -18.49 6.52 9.57
C ALA A 807 -18.16 7.54 10.68
N LEU A 808 -17.15 8.38 10.46
CA LEU A 808 -16.69 9.37 11.44
C LEU A 808 -17.62 10.59 11.55
N ASP A 809 -18.33 10.91 10.46
CA ASP A 809 -19.29 11.99 10.37
C ASP A 809 -20.55 11.57 9.57
N GLU A 810 -21.48 12.52 9.38
CA GLU A 810 -22.74 12.27 8.67
C GLU A 810 -22.52 11.92 7.18
N THR A 811 -21.55 12.53 6.52
CA THR A 811 -21.24 12.24 5.10
C THR A 811 -20.68 10.84 4.93
N GLU A 812 -19.75 10.43 5.79
CA GLU A 812 -19.23 9.06 5.80
C GLU A 812 -20.30 8.04 6.19
N THR A 813 -21.19 8.40 7.13
CA THR A 813 -22.34 7.56 7.52
C THR A 813 -23.30 7.33 6.35
N GLU A 814 -23.62 8.37 5.59
CA GLU A 814 -24.45 8.27 4.38
C GLU A 814 -23.77 7.39 3.31
N ARG A 815 -22.44 7.52 3.16
CA ARG A 815 -21.67 6.70 2.23
C ARG A 815 -21.67 5.23 2.63
N LEU A 816 -21.38 4.91 3.89
CA LEU A 816 -21.41 3.55 4.42
C LEU A 816 -22.81 2.93 4.30
N THR A 817 -23.86 3.73 4.54
CA THR A 817 -25.26 3.31 4.33
C THR A 817 -25.48 2.88 2.87
N THR A 818 -25.05 3.69 1.91
CA THR A 818 -25.19 3.39 0.48
C THR A 818 -24.42 2.12 0.08
N ILE A 819 -23.22 1.93 0.62
CA ILE A 819 -22.41 0.72 0.39
C ILE A 819 -23.15 -0.52 0.90
N PHE A 820 -23.67 -0.46 2.12
CA PHE A 820 -24.41 -1.57 2.73
C PHE A 820 -25.72 -1.88 2.02
N GLU A 821 -26.47 -0.84 1.60
CA GLU A 821 -27.68 -1.00 0.80
C GLU A 821 -27.41 -1.63 -0.57
N THR A 822 -26.27 -1.31 -1.18
CA THR A 822 -25.83 -1.95 -2.44
C THR A 822 -25.54 -3.43 -2.25
N TYR A 823 -24.90 -3.81 -1.14
CA TYR A 823 -24.76 -5.21 -0.72
C TYR A 823 -26.12 -5.89 -0.57
N LEU A 824 -27.05 -5.31 0.20
CA LEU A 824 -28.38 -5.86 0.39
C LEU A 824 -29.10 -6.05 -0.95
N ALA A 825 -29.04 -5.07 -1.85
CA ALA A 825 -29.63 -5.17 -3.19
C ALA A 825 -29.06 -6.35 -3.99
N ALA A 826 -27.75 -6.61 -3.89
CA ALA A 826 -27.11 -7.77 -4.51
C ALA A 826 -27.59 -9.12 -3.92
N LYS A 827 -28.17 -9.10 -2.71
CA LYS A 827 -28.72 -10.25 -1.98
C LYS A 827 -30.24 -10.21 -1.82
N ASN A 828 -30.96 -9.51 -2.70
CA ASN A 828 -32.43 -9.40 -2.70
C ASN A 828 -33.02 -8.78 -1.42
N GLY A 829 -32.31 -7.81 -0.84
CA GLY A 829 -32.74 -7.04 0.33
C GLY A 829 -32.58 -7.76 1.66
N VAL A 830 -31.82 -8.86 1.74
CA VAL A 830 -31.64 -9.65 2.97
C VAL A 830 -30.18 -10.02 3.21
N ILE A 831 -29.83 -10.16 4.49
CA ILE A 831 -28.59 -10.81 4.94
C ILE A 831 -28.82 -12.32 4.95
N ASP A 832 -27.93 -13.07 4.30
CA ASP A 832 -28.08 -14.52 4.10
C ASP A 832 -27.05 -15.38 4.83
N THR A 833 -25.88 -14.84 5.16
CA THR A 833 -24.81 -15.48 5.94
C THR A 833 -23.89 -14.38 6.50
N TRP A 834 -22.90 -14.78 7.29
CA TRP A 834 -21.98 -13.93 8.04
C TRP A 834 -22.75 -12.90 8.88
N TYR A 835 -23.77 -13.38 9.57
CA TYR A 835 -24.74 -12.55 10.29
C TYR A 835 -24.08 -11.67 11.37
N SER A 836 -23.09 -12.19 12.08
CA SER A 836 -22.29 -11.46 13.07
C SER A 836 -21.67 -10.20 12.46
N ASN A 837 -20.98 -10.38 11.33
CA ASN A 837 -20.30 -9.32 10.59
C ASN A 837 -21.30 -8.29 10.03
N MET A 838 -22.32 -8.75 9.29
CA MET A 838 -23.26 -7.87 8.60
C MET A 838 -24.12 -7.04 9.56
N TRP A 839 -24.56 -7.62 10.69
CA TRP A 839 -25.30 -6.85 11.70
C TRP A 839 -24.41 -5.89 12.49
N SER A 840 -23.13 -6.21 12.67
CA SER A 840 -22.17 -5.30 13.29
C SER A 840 -21.96 -4.05 12.43
N VAL A 841 -21.81 -4.20 11.11
CA VAL A 841 -21.70 -3.08 10.18
C VAL A 841 -23.01 -2.28 10.09
N LEU A 842 -24.16 -2.96 10.05
CA LEU A 842 -25.47 -2.30 10.10
C LEU A 842 -25.60 -1.41 11.34
N ALA A 843 -25.08 -1.86 12.49
CA ALA A 843 -25.15 -1.09 13.73
C ALA A 843 -24.30 0.19 13.73
N ILE A 844 -23.28 0.30 12.87
CA ILE A 844 -22.44 1.50 12.77
C ILE A 844 -23.27 2.71 12.30
N TYR A 845 -24.19 2.51 11.36
CA TYR A 845 -25.02 3.60 10.82
C TYR A 845 -26.48 3.53 11.27
N ASN A 846 -26.98 2.36 11.70
CA ASN A 846 -28.36 2.18 12.15
C ASN A 846 -28.47 1.08 13.23
N PRO A 847 -28.08 1.39 14.48
CA PRO A 847 -28.12 0.43 15.58
C PRO A 847 -29.53 -0.05 15.92
N GLU A 848 -30.56 0.78 15.74
CA GLU A 848 -31.96 0.38 15.95
C GLU A 848 -32.40 -0.73 14.98
N ALA A 849 -32.04 -0.61 13.70
CA ALA A 849 -32.33 -1.63 12.69
C ALA A 849 -31.55 -2.92 12.96
N ALA A 850 -30.30 -2.82 13.39
CA ALA A 850 -29.50 -3.98 13.79
C ALA A 850 -30.12 -4.71 14.99
N LEU A 851 -30.52 -3.99 16.04
CA LEU A 851 -31.22 -4.55 17.21
C LEU A 851 -32.52 -5.27 16.81
N ALA A 852 -33.31 -4.66 15.93
CA ALA A 852 -34.57 -5.25 15.46
C ALA A 852 -34.36 -6.50 14.61
N ALA A 853 -33.24 -6.57 13.87
CA ALA A 853 -32.92 -7.68 12.98
C ALA A 853 -32.15 -8.83 13.65
N PHE A 854 -31.48 -8.57 14.78
CA PHE A 854 -30.60 -9.51 15.45
C PHE A 854 -31.32 -10.81 15.84
N ASP A 855 -30.74 -11.95 15.45
CA ASP A 855 -31.21 -13.28 15.80
C ASP A 855 -30.01 -14.20 16.07
N ALA A 856 -29.79 -14.50 17.35
CA ALA A 856 -28.69 -15.33 17.80
C ALA A 856 -28.67 -16.72 17.14
N ASN A 857 -29.83 -17.32 16.83
CA ASN A 857 -29.86 -18.65 16.20
C ASN A 857 -29.26 -18.62 14.81
N LYS A 858 -29.40 -17.51 14.07
CA LYS A 858 -28.80 -17.38 12.75
C LYS A 858 -27.28 -17.43 12.84
N ILE A 859 -26.67 -16.66 13.75
CA ILE A 859 -25.21 -16.70 14.00
C ILE A 859 -24.77 -18.09 14.48
N LEU A 860 -25.49 -18.70 15.42
CA LEU A 860 -25.15 -20.04 15.97
C LEU A 860 -25.15 -21.17 14.92
N THR A 861 -25.87 -20.97 13.81
CA THR A 861 -25.97 -21.93 12.71
C THR A 861 -25.19 -21.51 11.46
N ASP A 862 -24.42 -20.42 11.55
CA ASP A 862 -23.60 -19.86 10.48
C ASP A 862 -22.16 -20.39 10.54
N ASP A 863 -21.29 -19.83 9.70
CA ASP A 863 -19.86 -20.19 9.63
C ASP A 863 -19.07 -19.81 10.89
N TYR A 864 -19.46 -18.72 11.59
CA TYR A 864 -18.72 -18.14 12.73
C TYR A 864 -19.57 -18.00 14.00
N PRO A 865 -20.06 -19.12 14.58
CA PRO A 865 -20.92 -19.08 15.78
C PRO A 865 -20.22 -18.47 17.00
N SER A 866 -18.89 -18.57 17.07
CA SER A 866 -18.07 -18.03 18.16
C SER A 866 -18.09 -16.49 18.24
N GLU A 867 -18.53 -15.79 17.20
CA GLU A 867 -18.61 -14.32 17.17
C GLU A 867 -19.90 -13.76 17.80
N LEU A 868 -20.82 -14.61 18.23
CA LEU A 868 -22.14 -14.22 18.74
C LEU A 868 -22.08 -13.18 19.86
N ALA A 869 -21.24 -13.42 20.88
CA ALA A 869 -21.14 -12.53 22.03
C ALA A 869 -20.61 -11.14 21.62
N GLY A 870 -19.60 -11.10 20.74
CA GLY A 870 -19.03 -9.87 20.21
C GLY A 870 -20.03 -9.07 19.37
N ALA A 871 -20.76 -9.73 18.46
CA ALA A 871 -21.78 -9.08 17.65
C ALA A 871 -22.93 -8.49 18.51
N TYR A 872 -23.43 -9.27 19.48
CA TYR A 872 -24.43 -8.77 20.44
C TYR A 872 -23.91 -7.54 21.19
N TRP A 873 -22.68 -7.61 21.70
CA TRP A 873 -22.06 -6.52 22.44
C TRP A 873 -21.90 -5.25 21.60
N MET A 874 -21.34 -5.35 20.40
CA MET A 874 -21.12 -4.22 19.51
C MET A 874 -22.42 -3.53 19.11
N ILE A 875 -23.46 -4.28 18.76
CA ILE A 875 -24.77 -3.72 18.37
C ILE A 875 -25.38 -2.90 19.52
N HIS A 876 -25.39 -3.48 20.73
CA HIS A 876 -25.91 -2.80 21.92
C HIS A 876 -25.03 -1.61 22.35
N ALA A 877 -23.71 -1.72 22.20
CA ALA A 877 -22.79 -0.62 22.48
C ALA A 877 -23.05 0.58 21.54
N LEU A 878 -23.21 0.35 20.24
CA LEU A 878 -23.52 1.41 19.28
C LEU A 878 -24.91 2.00 19.50
N ALA A 879 -25.90 1.20 19.93
CA ALA A 879 -27.20 1.72 20.38
C ALA A 879 -27.10 2.62 21.63
N THR A 880 -26.08 2.42 22.46
CA THR A 880 -25.80 3.22 23.65
C THR A 880 -25.01 4.49 23.33
N LEU A 881 -24.02 4.37 22.44
CA LEU A 881 -23.06 5.42 22.13
C LEU A 881 -23.57 6.39 21.05
N ASP A 882 -24.53 5.94 20.23
CA ASP A 882 -25.05 6.66 19.07
C ASP A 882 -23.98 6.76 17.96
N ARG A 883 -23.45 7.95 17.66
CA ARG A 883 -22.57 8.14 16.50
C ARG A 883 -21.21 8.72 16.88
N ARG A 884 -20.21 8.46 16.04
CA ARG A 884 -18.86 9.04 16.15
C ARG A 884 -18.91 10.57 16.08
N THR A 885 -17.88 11.21 16.63
CA THR A 885 -17.65 12.65 16.45
C THR A 885 -16.18 12.94 16.19
N VAL A 886 -15.94 13.91 15.31
CA VAL A 886 -14.60 14.44 14.99
C VAL A 886 -14.37 15.84 15.56
N GLU A 887 -15.41 16.49 16.07
CA GLU A 887 -15.35 17.86 16.62
C GLU A 887 -14.56 17.91 17.93
N ILE A 888 -14.63 16.84 18.72
CA ILE A 888 -13.88 16.69 19.96
C ILE A 888 -12.88 15.56 19.77
N THR A 889 -11.62 15.83 20.07
CA THR A 889 -10.53 14.84 20.04
C THR A 889 -9.95 14.65 21.43
N MET A 890 -9.34 13.50 21.67
CA MET A 890 -8.41 13.31 22.77
C MET A 890 -7.00 13.51 22.21
N GLU A 891 -6.11 14.16 22.96
CA GLU A 891 -4.67 14.12 22.64
C GLU A 891 -4.21 12.66 22.56
N ILE A 892 -3.28 12.35 21.65
CA ILE A 892 -2.69 11.01 21.60
C ILE A 892 -1.89 10.83 22.89
N HIS A 893 -2.21 9.77 23.63
CA HIS A 893 -1.54 9.44 24.89
C HIS A 893 -0.72 8.16 24.69
N PRO A 894 0.55 8.11 25.14
CA PRO A 894 1.46 6.98 24.89
C PRO A 894 1.06 5.68 25.60
N ARG A 895 0.05 5.76 26.48
CA ARG A 895 -0.43 4.65 27.32
C ARG A 895 -1.93 4.45 27.30
N VAL A 896 -2.70 5.36 26.70
CA VAL A 896 -4.17 5.34 26.78
C VAL A 896 -4.77 5.55 25.41
N ALA A 897 -5.71 4.68 25.05
CA ALA A 897 -6.50 4.80 23.83
C ALA A 897 -7.86 5.41 24.14
N SER A 898 -8.40 6.18 23.20
CA SER A 898 -9.79 6.64 23.29
C SER A 898 -10.42 6.80 21.93
N SER A 899 -11.74 6.76 21.93
CA SER A 899 -12.58 6.98 20.76
C SER A 899 -13.87 7.67 21.23
N LEU A 900 -14.37 8.65 20.48
CA LEU A 900 -15.40 9.60 20.94
C LEU A 900 -16.71 9.49 20.17
N TYR A 901 -17.81 9.71 20.89
CA TYR A 901 -19.17 9.61 20.38
C TYR A 901 -20.04 10.76 20.91
N VAL A 902 -20.95 11.23 20.06
CA VAL A 902 -21.96 12.24 20.40
C VAL A 902 -23.33 11.58 20.48
N GLN A 903 -24.04 11.82 21.59
CA GLN A 903 -25.37 11.28 21.84
C GLN A 903 -26.47 12.21 21.34
N SER A 904 -27.67 11.67 21.18
CA SER A 904 -28.88 12.41 20.79
C SER A 904 -29.23 13.64 21.65
N ASP A 905 -28.80 13.71 22.91
CA ASP A 905 -28.97 14.87 23.80
C ASP A 905 -27.86 15.93 23.67
N GLY A 906 -26.92 15.71 22.74
CA GLY A 906 -25.75 16.55 22.48
C GLY A 906 -24.58 16.30 23.44
N SER A 907 -24.69 15.36 24.38
CA SER A 907 -23.56 14.98 25.23
C SER A 907 -22.46 14.28 24.41
N VAL A 908 -21.21 14.49 24.79
CA VAL A 908 -20.06 13.78 24.19
C VAL A 908 -19.49 12.83 25.24
N VAL A 909 -19.35 11.57 24.85
CA VAL A 909 -18.72 10.52 25.67
C VAL A 909 -17.49 9.98 24.98
N ALA A 910 -16.49 9.64 25.77
CA ALA A 910 -15.29 8.97 25.34
C ALA A 910 -15.26 7.56 25.92
N MET A 911 -15.05 6.56 25.07
CA MET A 911 -14.57 5.26 25.53
C MET A 911 -13.07 5.36 25.73
N VAL A 912 -12.56 4.90 26.87
CA VAL A 912 -11.14 5.09 27.24
C VAL A 912 -10.54 3.82 27.80
N TRP A 913 -9.49 3.32 27.16
CA TRP A 913 -8.79 2.08 27.50
C TRP A 913 -7.38 2.38 28.01
N ASN A 914 -7.10 1.98 29.25
CA ASN A 914 -5.79 2.05 29.87
C ASN A 914 -5.29 0.63 30.22
N PRO A 915 -4.42 0.02 29.40
CA PRO A 915 -3.82 -1.28 29.68
C PRO A 915 -2.64 -1.19 30.67
N GLY A 916 -2.23 0.01 31.07
CA GLY A 916 -1.08 0.23 31.93
C GLY A 916 -1.35 0.01 33.41
N GLY A 917 -0.26 -0.22 34.15
CA GLY A 917 -0.27 -0.42 35.61
C GLY A 917 -0.36 0.85 36.45
N ALA A 918 -0.61 2.01 35.83
CA ALA A 918 -0.77 3.29 36.50
C ALA A 918 -2.05 3.99 36.02
N SER A 919 -2.68 4.77 36.90
CA SER A 919 -3.75 5.68 36.50
C SER A 919 -3.14 6.85 35.72
N GLU A 920 -3.77 7.21 34.60
CA GLU A 920 -3.30 8.22 33.67
C GLU A 920 -4.29 9.39 33.60
N THR A 921 -3.82 10.58 33.18
CA THR A 921 -4.70 11.73 32.93
C THR A 921 -4.75 12.02 31.44
N VAL A 922 -5.96 12.01 30.88
CA VAL A 922 -6.21 12.33 29.47
C VAL A 922 -6.92 13.66 29.31
N ARG A 923 -6.73 14.30 28.16
CA ARG A 923 -7.22 15.65 27.87
C ARG A 923 -7.97 15.66 26.55
N PHE A 924 -9.09 16.36 26.55
CA PHE A 924 -10.01 16.44 25.41
C PHE A 924 -10.10 17.88 24.90
N PHE A 925 -10.12 18.04 23.58
CA PHE A 925 -10.02 19.33 22.92
C PHE A 925 -11.10 19.51 21.84
N ASP A 926 -11.58 20.75 21.70
CA ASP A 926 -12.36 21.27 20.57
C ASP A 926 -11.44 22.22 19.79
N GLY A 927 -10.92 21.75 18.65
CA GLY A 927 -9.75 22.35 18.01
C GLY A 927 -8.58 22.44 19.00
N GLU A 928 -8.04 23.65 19.20
CA GLU A 928 -6.96 23.88 20.18
C GLU A 928 -7.46 24.11 21.62
N THR A 929 -8.78 24.14 21.84
CA THR A 929 -9.37 24.52 23.13
C THR A 929 -9.58 23.30 24.02
N LEU A 930 -8.88 23.22 25.16
CA LEU A 930 -9.14 22.20 26.18
C LEU A 930 -10.56 22.32 26.73
N VAL A 931 -11.39 21.28 26.53
CA VAL A 931 -12.77 21.25 27.01
C VAL A 931 -12.97 20.41 28.27
N SER A 932 -12.17 19.35 28.44
CA SER A 932 -12.30 18.44 29.59
C SER A 932 -11.01 17.68 29.88
N THR A 933 -10.89 17.16 31.10
CA THR A 933 -9.80 16.28 31.54
C THR A 933 -10.39 15.13 32.36
N ALA A 934 -9.84 13.92 32.21
CA ALA A 934 -10.28 12.77 32.98
C ALA A 934 -9.09 11.98 33.52
N THR A 935 -9.22 11.45 34.73
CA THR A 935 -8.30 10.45 35.28
C THR A 935 -8.87 9.07 34.98
N VAL A 936 -8.06 8.22 34.35
CA VAL A 936 -8.40 6.87 33.93
C VAL A 936 -7.61 5.90 34.76
N ASP A 937 -8.28 4.98 35.45
CA ASP A 937 -7.60 4.04 36.34
C ASP A 937 -6.71 3.05 35.58
N ALA A 938 -5.68 2.54 36.26
CA ALA A 938 -4.85 1.46 35.75
C ALA A 938 -5.70 0.24 35.39
N HIS A 939 -5.30 -0.49 34.34
CA HIS A 939 -5.96 -1.72 33.88
C HIS A 939 -7.49 -1.58 33.79
N SER A 940 -7.97 -0.54 33.10
CA SER A 940 -9.40 -0.24 33.01
C SER A 940 -9.86 0.06 31.58
N PHE A 941 -11.12 -0.29 31.32
CA PHE A 941 -11.86 0.15 30.15
C PHE A 941 -13.15 0.84 30.61
N THR A 942 -13.23 2.15 30.43
CA THR A 942 -14.32 2.94 31.01
C THR A 942 -14.91 3.94 30.02
N LYS A 943 -16.15 4.35 30.29
CA LYS A 943 -16.82 5.45 29.59
C LYS A 943 -16.69 6.73 30.42
N VAL A 944 -16.30 7.81 29.78
CA VAL A 944 -16.10 9.13 30.38
C VAL A 944 -17.03 10.14 29.70
N THR A 945 -17.78 10.92 30.47
CA THR A 945 -18.53 12.07 29.93
C THR A 945 -17.57 13.24 29.72
N VAL A 946 -17.38 13.63 28.47
CA VAL A 946 -16.48 14.73 28.05
C VAL A 946 -17.24 16.05 28.10
N LEU A 947 -18.43 16.11 27.48
CA LEU A 947 -19.33 17.25 27.50
C LEU A 947 -20.73 16.80 27.94
N PRO A 948 -21.40 17.50 28.88
CA PRO A 948 -22.76 17.19 29.26
C PRO A 948 -23.75 17.61 28.16
N GLY A 949 -24.87 16.89 28.03
CA GLY A 949 -25.96 17.23 27.11
C GLY A 949 -26.69 18.51 27.51
N VAL A 950 -27.47 19.07 26.58
CA VAL A 950 -28.19 20.34 26.72
C VAL A 950 -29.61 20.17 27.26
#